data_AF-A0A922ZZN7-F1
#
_entry.id   AF-A0A922ZZN7-F1
#
_cell.length_a   1.000
_cell.length_b   1.000
_cell.length_c   1.000
_cell.angle_alpha   90.00
_cell.angle_beta   90.00
_cell.angle_gamma   90.00
#
_symmetry.space_group_name_H-M   'P 1'
#
loop_
_entity.id
_entity.type
_entity.pdbx_description
1 polymer ?
#
loop_
_entity_poly.entity_id
_entity_poly.type
_entity_poly.pdbx_seq_one_letter_code
_entity_poly.pdbx_strand_id
1 'polypeptide(L)'
;MIRYFSVIAVFFTVFHVMFFHADISQAQTEKQLTAKDWLKQGILMGKKGKFDQAIQCFDRSLEMNPRLDKAYQNRGIAWSKKGNYKRAIADFNMALEINPRNTAVSYYKRIALENQKKEAPAAKPDKELNFEDWFAQGVAFNQNNDFQNAITALSVAIDIAPLSVKAYRERGIVYDKKGDYKQAISDYSKSIEINPQDSKIFCYRGFAKDKLGELDQAIEDYNQALSINPKYFEAYTYRGIAWFKKGDFDQAIEDYSKAISINPEYDDAYSFRGLAWSKKGDTDKALIDYNKAILINPNAAKALNFRSLVLGEKSDLNRAVREINTALVIHPKIEQEKKEEKIPSSTQEKKVAEPSEESLSAGDLTGIGIAKFEKGDYDDALKSFSQALSINGMHPDALTYRGMIWIQKGKYNDAIADLDKVISIQPRSYPANLQLGIAWAKKKDHARALDHFSKAIQENPDSPEAYTYRGSIFAEQDDPDRAMKDYDQALLINPLYRQALTQRGILWGKMGDLDKAVSDYNKALSISRGDAVEKTTSIADSRGDAVEKTTAIADSNKEDSSAEGSIQAKNAFNSGIELGKKGDLDNAVKQFTRAIEINPTFVKAYFNRGLLLNQKGSYVQAIADFNKAIDIEPQYARAYVERGIASNKLNDYEQAITDFNKAIELSPKSDDAYFNRGFSYQKKDNLELALKDFNKTISINKRYTEAYNHRGIILNKNGDVTGALEDYNTAIDLNPKYSAAYFNRGLLNLDQNSLDKAIEDFSRAIELPPTLAISYVKRGVAWNKKGKPDEALADINKGLELTPEDPEAYYNRGVILSEKKNYESALMDFSTALKINPDYAEVYNSRGEIFSEKNDSTKAMKDYNNALKLNPNFADAYCNRGILWSRKNDDDKALLDFNKAISIDPNSSKSYYHRGMALNSKGLYYPAIADYNKAIELNPQFAKAYNQRGISWDNKNNQQQAIADYTKSLEIDPKYAAGYFNRGLAWSKKEDQDKAIEDFSQAITIYPNHGLTYLQRGICWKKKEQYDKAINDFNKALEIDPLFANAFLQRGIAWGLKNNYKKAIEDYSEAIELQPQLAEAYYNRGLAWDYLGNKEKALTDSAKAASIDSRFAQTSYDHSGQASKEDTGTKKTKPVRISKDAKEFLNKGLAWDKQGKYDEAIEDYNKAIKIEPNFASAFFYKGLAQYNKGELKTALTDFQRALNLDPENSEYKRIVSSLNAKLKQDASPPKDNGS
;
A
#
# COMPACT_ATOMS: atom_id res chain seq x y z
N MET A 1 11.48 39.38 25.46
CA MET A 1 11.56 38.58 26.70
C MET A 1 10.71 39.25 27.78
N ILE A 2 10.08 38.46 28.65
CA ILE A 2 9.46 38.88 29.93
C ILE A 2 8.50 40.09 29.82
N ARG A 3 7.34 39.87 29.19
CA ARG A 3 6.05 40.48 29.57
C ARG A 3 4.96 39.42 29.40
N TYR A 4 4.01 39.39 30.33
CA TYR A 4 2.98 38.33 30.50
C TYR A 4 3.48 36.96 31.03
N PHE A 5 4.21 37.02 32.13
CA PHE A 5 4.19 35.94 33.14
C PHE A 5 3.35 36.41 34.34
N SER A 6 2.58 35.49 34.94
CA SER A 6 2.15 35.46 36.35
C SER A 6 1.56 36.72 37.00
N VAL A 7 0.25 36.93 36.79
CA VAL A 7 -0.71 37.57 37.70
C VAL A 7 -2.01 36.77 37.50
N ILE A 8 -2.45 35.83 38.34
CA ILE A 8 -2.29 35.62 39.78
C ILE A 8 -2.01 34.15 40.09
N ALA A 9 -0.91 33.87 40.79
CA ALA A 9 -0.70 32.65 41.55
C ALA A 9 -0.82 32.99 43.05
N VAL A 10 -2.06 33.12 43.51
CA VAL A 10 -2.46 33.27 44.92
C VAL A 10 -3.62 32.29 45.13
N PHE A 11 -3.64 31.61 46.28
CA PHE A 11 -4.49 30.44 46.58
C PHE A 11 -4.06 29.08 45.96
N PHE A 12 -2.75 28.83 45.94
CA PHE A 12 -2.24 27.48 46.13
C PHE A 12 -1.98 27.25 47.64
N THR A 13 -2.49 26.15 48.22
CA THR A 13 -2.19 25.61 49.57
C THR A 13 -2.43 26.54 50.77
N VAL A 14 -3.16 26.18 51.83
CA VAL A 14 -3.19 24.92 52.62
C VAL A 14 -4.59 24.72 53.23
N PHE A 15 -5.07 23.46 53.32
CA PHE A 15 -5.79 22.81 54.45
C PHE A 15 -6.47 21.52 53.92
N HIS A 16 -5.86 20.35 54.09
CA HIS A 16 -6.02 19.44 55.26
C HIS A 16 -7.45 18.89 55.48
N VAL A 17 -7.68 17.69 54.94
CA VAL A 17 -7.98 16.45 55.68
C VAL A 17 -8.89 16.55 56.92
N MET A 18 -10.04 15.86 56.83
CA MET A 18 -10.88 15.28 57.92
C MET A 18 -11.69 16.21 58.85
N PHE A 19 -12.91 15.76 59.20
CA PHE A 19 -13.44 16.01 60.55
C PHE A 19 -14.90 16.53 60.74
N PHE A 20 -15.91 15.94 60.10
CA PHE A 20 -17.27 15.68 60.67
C PHE A 20 -18.34 16.76 61.00
N HIS A 21 -19.58 16.35 60.70
CA HIS A 21 -20.86 16.46 61.44
C HIS A 21 -21.78 17.71 61.41
N ALA A 22 -23.08 17.36 61.27
CA ALA A 22 -24.31 18.08 61.62
C ALA A 22 -24.65 19.39 60.88
N ASP A 23 -25.90 19.81 60.73
CA ASP A 23 -27.20 19.18 60.45
C ASP A 23 -28.18 20.39 60.27
N ILE A 24 -29.26 20.21 59.50
CA ILE A 24 -30.51 21.03 59.50
C ILE A 24 -30.38 22.58 59.60
N SER A 25 -30.59 23.28 58.47
CA SER A 25 -31.72 24.26 58.35
C SER A 25 -31.90 24.83 56.93
N GLN A 26 -33.17 24.98 56.55
CA GLN A 26 -33.73 25.72 55.39
C GLN A 26 -33.42 27.23 55.51
N ALA A 27 -33.50 28.14 54.54
CA ALA A 27 -33.72 28.18 53.08
C ALA A 27 -33.35 29.63 52.61
N GLN A 28 -33.41 30.13 51.36
CA GLN A 28 -33.85 29.62 50.05
C GLN A 28 -33.01 30.32 48.95
N THR A 29 -32.69 29.69 47.82
CA THR A 29 -33.43 29.91 46.55
C THR A 29 -33.07 28.75 45.59
N GLU A 30 -33.98 27.78 45.48
CA GLU A 30 -33.70 26.55 44.75
C GLU A 30 -33.80 26.73 43.24
N LYS A 31 -32.73 26.36 42.52
CA LYS A 31 -32.79 26.12 41.08
C LYS A 31 -33.44 24.75 40.87
N GLN A 32 -34.77 24.72 40.69
CA GLN A 32 -35.54 23.48 40.55
C GLN A 32 -34.95 22.58 39.44
N LEU A 33 -34.51 21.38 39.84
CA LEU A 33 -33.96 20.37 38.94
C LEU A 33 -35.04 19.85 38.00
N THR A 34 -34.75 19.75 36.70
CA THR A 34 -35.74 19.24 35.73
C THR A 34 -35.85 17.71 35.78
N ALA A 35 -36.94 17.15 35.24
CA ALA A 35 -37.11 15.70 35.09
C ALA A 35 -35.88 15.02 34.46
N LYS A 36 -35.27 15.63 33.43
CA LYS A 36 -34.08 15.07 32.76
C LYS A 36 -32.83 15.12 33.63
N ASP A 37 -32.74 16.05 34.58
CA ASP A 37 -31.60 16.15 35.49
C ASP A 37 -31.72 15.13 36.63
N TRP A 38 -32.94 14.91 37.15
CA TRP A 38 -33.24 13.79 38.04
C TRP A 38 -32.96 12.43 37.39
N LEU A 39 -33.33 12.21 36.13
CA LEU A 39 -32.95 11.02 35.36
C LEU A 39 -31.42 10.81 35.29
N LYS A 40 -30.66 11.87 34.99
CA LYS A 40 -29.19 11.80 34.94
C LYS A 40 -28.58 11.45 36.31
N GLN A 41 -29.08 12.05 37.39
CA GLN A 41 -28.63 11.73 38.75
C GLN A 41 -28.95 10.29 39.13
N GLY A 42 -30.15 9.78 38.79
CA GLY A 42 -30.53 8.40 39.04
C GLY A 42 -29.63 7.40 38.31
N ILE A 43 -29.31 7.65 37.02
CA ILE A 43 -28.37 6.81 36.26
C ILE A 43 -26.97 6.82 36.91
N LEU A 44 -26.51 7.98 37.41
CA LEU A 44 -25.22 8.10 38.09
C LEU A 44 -25.20 7.32 39.42
N MET A 45 -26.27 7.38 40.21
CA MET A 45 -26.39 6.59 41.45
C MET A 45 -26.48 5.09 41.17
N GLY A 46 -27.21 4.68 40.12
CA GLY A 46 -27.31 3.29 39.69
C GLY A 46 -25.95 2.71 39.26
N LYS A 47 -25.14 3.48 38.53
CA LYS A 47 -23.75 3.11 38.19
C LYS A 47 -22.83 2.98 39.41
N LYS A 48 -23.13 3.69 40.51
CA LYS A 48 -22.41 3.59 41.80
C LYS A 48 -22.97 2.48 42.72
N GLY A 49 -23.89 1.63 42.23
CA GLY A 49 -24.52 0.56 43.01
C GLY A 49 -25.54 1.04 44.05
N LYS A 50 -25.83 2.35 44.12
CA LYS A 50 -26.74 2.93 45.12
C LYS A 50 -28.19 2.88 44.64
N PHE A 51 -28.72 1.67 44.50
CA PHE A 51 -30.00 1.42 43.80
C PHE A 51 -31.21 2.13 44.43
N ASP A 52 -31.29 2.24 45.77
CA ASP A 52 -32.40 2.99 46.41
C ASP A 52 -32.35 4.50 46.13
N GLN A 53 -31.17 5.10 46.16
CA GLN A 53 -30.98 6.50 45.78
C GLN A 53 -31.27 6.71 44.28
N ALA A 54 -30.90 5.74 43.44
CA ALA A 54 -31.22 5.77 42.02
C ALA A 54 -32.74 5.73 41.78
N ILE A 55 -33.46 4.84 42.47
CA ILE A 55 -34.92 4.72 42.40
C ILE A 55 -35.59 6.03 42.81
N GLN A 56 -35.21 6.64 43.93
CA GLN A 56 -35.75 7.94 44.38
C GLN A 56 -35.52 9.07 43.35
N CYS A 57 -34.36 9.09 42.69
CA CYS A 57 -34.11 10.04 41.59
C CYS A 57 -35.00 9.74 40.36
N PHE A 58 -35.28 8.48 40.04
CA PHE A 58 -36.19 8.13 38.95
C PHE A 58 -37.66 8.41 39.31
N ASP A 59 -38.05 8.25 40.57
CA ASP A 59 -39.38 8.61 41.07
C ASP A 59 -39.64 10.10 40.88
N ARG A 60 -38.73 10.97 41.36
CA ARG A 60 -38.81 12.43 41.13
C ARG A 60 -38.76 12.81 39.65
N SER A 61 -37.98 12.07 38.84
CA SER A 61 -37.97 12.25 37.39
C SER A 61 -39.32 11.92 36.73
N LEU A 62 -40.08 10.99 37.29
CA LEU A 62 -41.35 10.49 36.75
C LEU A 62 -42.54 11.29 37.29
N GLU A 63 -42.49 11.77 38.53
CA GLU A 63 -43.42 12.77 39.07
C GLU A 63 -43.44 14.04 38.19
N MET A 64 -42.26 14.49 37.73
CA MET A 64 -42.15 15.66 36.85
C MET A 64 -42.43 15.36 35.37
N ASN A 65 -42.24 14.13 34.90
CA ASN A 65 -42.58 13.71 33.54
C ASN A 65 -42.97 12.23 33.48
N PRO A 66 -44.27 11.89 33.62
CA PRO A 66 -44.75 10.52 33.59
C PRO A 66 -44.63 9.81 32.24
N ARG A 67 -44.21 10.49 31.15
CA ARG A 67 -44.03 9.91 29.80
C ARG A 67 -42.55 9.68 29.44
N LEU A 68 -41.66 9.62 30.42
CA LEU A 68 -40.22 9.42 30.19
C LEU A 68 -39.85 7.93 30.27
N ASP A 69 -39.97 7.20 29.15
CA ASP A 69 -39.67 5.76 29.01
C ASP A 69 -38.33 5.35 29.64
N LYS A 70 -37.28 6.15 29.44
CA LYS A 70 -35.94 5.92 29.99
C LYS A 70 -35.89 5.95 31.51
N ALA A 71 -36.77 6.68 32.19
CA ALA A 71 -36.80 6.68 33.66
C ALA A 71 -37.41 5.38 34.19
N TYR A 72 -38.54 4.92 33.61
CA TYR A 72 -39.10 3.59 33.91
C TYR A 72 -38.10 2.46 33.59
N GLN A 73 -37.44 2.50 32.43
CA GLN A 73 -36.42 1.52 32.06
C GLN A 73 -35.31 1.40 33.13
N ASN A 74 -34.75 2.53 33.57
CA ASN A 74 -33.64 2.50 34.53
C ASN A 74 -34.12 2.19 35.97
N ARG A 75 -35.34 2.57 36.34
CA ARG A 75 -35.96 2.19 37.63
C ARG A 75 -36.27 0.69 37.68
N GLY A 76 -36.78 0.10 36.59
CA GLY A 76 -36.99 -1.34 36.46
C GLY A 76 -35.68 -2.14 36.55
N ILE A 77 -34.59 -1.66 35.94
CA ILE A 77 -33.26 -2.26 36.10
C ILE A 77 -32.81 -2.20 37.57
N ALA A 78 -33.01 -1.08 38.26
CA ALA A 78 -32.66 -0.95 39.68
C ALA A 78 -33.49 -1.89 40.58
N TRP A 79 -34.81 -2.03 40.34
CA TRP A 79 -35.64 -3.02 41.05
C TRP A 79 -35.20 -4.46 40.79
N SER A 80 -34.83 -4.80 39.55
CA SER A 80 -34.33 -6.13 39.19
C SER A 80 -33.00 -6.43 39.90
N LYS A 81 -32.09 -5.45 39.99
CA LYS A 81 -30.84 -5.55 40.77
C LYS A 81 -31.06 -5.64 42.28
N LYS A 82 -32.21 -5.19 42.80
CA LYS A 82 -32.68 -5.38 44.17
C LYS A 82 -33.47 -6.68 44.40
N GLY A 83 -33.60 -7.55 43.40
CA GLY A 83 -34.39 -8.79 43.50
C GLY A 83 -35.91 -8.62 43.51
N ASN A 84 -36.43 -7.39 43.38
CA ASN A 84 -37.88 -7.16 43.32
C ASN A 84 -38.39 -7.28 41.88
N TYR A 85 -38.40 -8.51 41.36
CA TYR A 85 -38.77 -8.80 39.97
C TYR A 85 -40.19 -8.33 39.62
N LYS A 86 -41.13 -8.41 40.58
CA LYS A 86 -42.51 -7.93 40.39
C LYS A 86 -42.59 -6.43 40.09
N ARG A 87 -41.85 -5.57 40.81
CA ARG A 87 -41.77 -4.13 40.52
C ARG A 87 -40.97 -3.85 39.24
N ALA A 88 -39.90 -4.60 38.99
CA ALA A 88 -39.11 -4.47 37.76
C ALA A 88 -39.95 -4.71 36.50
N ILE A 89 -40.77 -5.78 36.48
CA ILE A 89 -41.65 -6.11 35.35
C ILE A 89 -42.71 -5.03 35.14
N ALA A 90 -43.26 -4.44 36.20
CA ALA A 90 -44.23 -3.35 36.10
C ALA A 90 -43.62 -2.10 35.44
N ASP A 91 -42.42 -1.68 35.86
CA ASP A 91 -41.69 -0.57 35.24
C ASP A 91 -41.32 -0.85 33.78
N PHE A 92 -40.92 -2.09 33.45
CA PHE A 92 -40.64 -2.48 32.07
C PHE A 92 -41.90 -2.51 31.18
N ASN A 93 -43.06 -2.86 31.73
CA ASN A 93 -44.33 -2.76 31.00
C ASN A 93 -44.62 -1.29 30.66
N MET A 94 -44.54 -0.39 31.64
CA MET A 94 -44.80 1.04 31.44
C MET A 94 -43.82 1.69 30.45
N ALA A 95 -42.53 1.31 30.49
CA ALA A 95 -41.56 1.76 29.50
C ALA A 95 -41.86 1.28 28.07
N LEU A 96 -42.38 0.05 27.90
CA LEU A 96 -42.81 -0.48 26.59
C LEU A 96 -44.16 0.08 26.13
N GLU A 97 -45.05 0.45 27.05
CA GLU A 97 -46.31 1.14 26.73
C GLU A 97 -46.05 2.55 26.17
N ILE A 98 -45.10 3.27 26.77
CA ILE A 98 -44.66 4.59 26.29
C ILE A 98 -43.82 4.47 25.01
N ASN A 99 -42.97 3.45 24.89
CA ASN A 99 -42.08 3.25 23.74
C ASN A 99 -41.98 1.76 23.33
N PRO A 100 -42.92 1.25 22.50
CA PRO A 100 -42.94 -0.15 22.08
C PRO A 100 -41.71 -0.62 21.29
N ARG A 101 -40.91 0.31 20.75
CA ARG A 101 -39.70 0.03 19.98
C ARG A 101 -38.43 -0.07 20.85
N ASN A 102 -38.53 0.10 22.17
CA ASN A 102 -37.38 0.00 23.07
C ASN A 102 -37.00 -1.47 23.35
N THR A 103 -36.28 -2.08 22.41
CA THR A 103 -35.83 -3.49 22.45
C THR A 103 -35.04 -3.85 23.71
N ALA A 104 -34.28 -2.89 24.26
CA ALA A 104 -33.52 -3.09 25.50
C ALA A 104 -34.43 -3.38 26.71
N VAL A 105 -35.62 -2.76 26.77
CA VAL A 105 -36.59 -3.04 27.84
C VAL A 105 -37.17 -4.45 27.73
N SER A 106 -37.49 -4.90 26.51
CA SER A 106 -37.99 -6.26 26.25
C SER A 106 -36.99 -7.33 26.73
N TYR A 107 -35.69 -7.09 26.51
CA TYR A 107 -34.62 -7.95 27.01
C TYR A 107 -34.59 -8.02 28.55
N TYR A 108 -34.55 -6.88 29.25
CA TYR A 108 -34.52 -6.88 30.71
C TYR A 108 -35.82 -7.41 31.36
N LYS A 109 -36.98 -7.23 30.71
CA LYS A 109 -38.26 -7.80 31.15
C LYS A 109 -38.25 -9.34 31.13
N ARG A 110 -37.70 -9.95 30.07
CA ARG A 110 -37.58 -11.41 29.96
C ARG A 110 -36.75 -12.00 31.11
N ILE A 111 -35.61 -11.38 31.42
CA ILE A 111 -34.73 -11.80 32.52
C ILE A 111 -35.45 -11.73 33.88
N ALA A 112 -36.22 -10.66 34.12
CA ALA A 112 -37.00 -10.53 35.35
C ALA A 112 -38.11 -11.60 35.47
N LEU A 113 -38.78 -11.97 34.38
CA LEU A 113 -39.78 -13.04 34.33
C LEU A 113 -39.18 -14.43 34.57
N GLU A 114 -38.02 -14.73 33.97
CA GLU A 114 -37.32 -16.01 34.15
C GLU A 114 -36.82 -16.20 35.58
N ASN A 115 -36.39 -15.12 36.25
CA ASN A 115 -36.02 -15.17 37.67
C ASN A 115 -37.24 -15.33 38.59
N GLN A 116 -38.36 -14.67 38.31
CA GLN A 116 -39.59 -14.81 39.11
C GLN A 116 -40.16 -16.25 39.09
N LYS A 117 -40.03 -16.97 37.96
CA LYS A 117 -40.51 -18.36 37.84
C LYS A 117 -39.75 -19.37 38.73
N LYS A 118 -38.58 -19.00 39.28
CA LYS A 118 -37.77 -19.89 40.13
C LYS A 118 -38.16 -19.87 41.62
N GLU A 119 -39.11 -19.02 42.03
CA GLU A 119 -39.42 -18.74 43.45
C GLU A 119 -40.77 -19.29 43.95
N ALA A 120 -41.54 -20.06 43.16
CA ALA A 120 -42.91 -20.50 43.52
C ALA A 120 -43.01 -22.00 43.89
N PRO A 121 -43.52 -22.37 45.09
CA PRO A 121 -43.73 -23.77 45.50
C PRO A 121 -45.10 -24.33 45.02
N ALA A 122 -45.20 -25.67 44.97
CA ALA A 122 -46.29 -26.41 44.34
C ALA A 122 -47.50 -26.72 45.25
N ALA A 123 -48.67 -27.00 44.64
CA ALA A 123 -49.89 -27.49 45.30
C ALA A 123 -50.64 -28.52 44.41
N LYS A 124 -51.25 -29.54 45.05
CA LYS A 124 -52.09 -30.60 44.43
C LYS A 124 -53.58 -30.20 44.38
N PRO A 125 -54.39 -30.93 43.59
CA PRO A 125 -55.77 -31.24 44.01
C PRO A 125 -56.24 -32.69 43.72
N ASP A 126 -57.28 -33.10 44.44
CA ASP A 126 -57.84 -34.47 44.46
C ASP A 126 -58.93 -34.72 43.41
N LYS A 127 -59.01 -35.98 42.93
CA LYS A 127 -60.19 -36.55 42.25
C LYS A 127 -60.10 -38.08 42.30
N GLU A 128 -61.20 -38.77 42.64
CA GLU A 128 -61.28 -40.24 42.49
C GLU A 128 -61.42 -40.62 41.01
N LEU A 129 -60.79 -41.73 40.63
CA LEU A 129 -60.50 -42.12 39.25
C LEU A 129 -61.05 -43.53 38.96
N ASN A 130 -61.52 -43.77 37.73
CA ASN A 130 -62.08 -45.08 37.33
C ASN A 130 -60.99 -46.05 36.81
N PHE A 131 -61.38 -47.27 36.40
CA PHE A 131 -60.43 -48.28 35.87
C PHE A 131 -59.56 -47.76 34.72
N GLU A 132 -60.14 -47.13 33.69
CA GLU A 132 -59.37 -46.64 32.55
C GLU A 132 -58.53 -45.41 32.93
N ASP A 133 -59.01 -44.57 33.84
CA ASP A 133 -58.22 -43.45 34.38
C ASP A 133 -56.98 -43.94 35.14
N TRP A 134 -57.15 -44.92 36.04
CA TRP A 134 -56.03 -45.53 36.79
C TRP A 134 -55.09 -46.34 35.88
N PHE A 135 -55.63 -47.07 34.91
CA PHE A 135 -54.83 -47.78 33.91
C PHE A 135 -54.02 -46.80 33.05
N ALA A 136 -54.63 -45.72 32.56
CA ALA A 136 -53.96 -44.68 31.79
C ALA A 136 -52.89 -43.94 32.62
N GLN A 137 -53.17 -43.64 33.89
CA GLN A 137 -52.15 -43.10 34.80
C GLN A 137 -51.00 -44.08 35.03
N GLY A 138 -51.31 -45.36 35.23
CA GLY A 138 -50.31 -46.42 35.34
C GLY A 138 -49.36 -46.49 34.13
N VAL A 139 -49.93 -46.45 32.93
CA VAL A 139 -49.16 -46.40 31.67
C VAL A 139 -48.38 -45.09 31.53
N ALA A 140 -48.95 -43.94 31.91
CA ALA A 140 -48.26 -42.65 31.85
C ALA A 140 -47.08 -42.56 32.84
N PHE A 141 -47.23 -43.09 34.06
CA PHE A 141 -46.14 -43.21 35.02
C PHE A 141 -45.05 -44.18 34.52
N ASN A 142 -45.44 -45.31 33.89
CA ASN A 142 -44.51 -46.24 33.23
C ASN A 142 -43.70 -45.57 32.12
N GLN A 143 -44.33 -44.74 31.28
CA GLN A 143 -43.66 -43.97 30.21
C GLN A 143 -42.67 -42.94 30.77
N ASN A 144 -42.97 -42.35 31.94
CA ASN A 144 -42.09 -41.40 32.63
C ASN A 144 -41.03 -42.07 33.54
N ASN A 145 -40.91 -43.41 33.52
CA ASN A 145 -40.06 -44.23 34.40
C ASN A 145 -40.36 -44.09 35.91
N ASP A 146 -41.55 -43.65 36.28
CA ASP A 146 -42.03 -43.61 37.67
C ASP A 146 -42.67 -44.95 38.05
N PHE A 147 -41.83 -45.98 38.18
CA PHE A 147 -42.27 -47.36 38.33
C PHE A 147 -43.10 -47.59 39.61
N GLN A 148 -42.86 -46.84 40.68
CA GLN A 148 -43.55 -47.04 41.95
C GLN A 148 -44.99 -46.51 41.90
N ASN A 149 -45.21 -45.33 41.31
CA ASN A 149 -46.56 -44.81 41.08
C ASN A 149 -47.29 -45.61 39.99
N ALA A 150 -46.58 -46.09 38.96
CA ALA A 150 -47.13 -46.99 37.94
C ALA A 150 -47.67 -48.31 38.54
N ILE A 151 -46.88 -49.01 39.37
CA ILE A 151 -47.32 -50.23 40.07
C ILE A 151 -48.54 -49.96 40.93
N THR A 152 -48.56 -48.83 41.64
CA THR A 152 -49.66 -48.45 42.54
C THR A 152 -50.95 -48.22 41.76
N ALA A 153 -50.91 -47.39 40.71
CA ALA A 153 -52.06 -47.11 39.84
C ALA A 153 -52.58 -48.38 39.13
N LEU A 154 -51.70 -49.22 38.59
CA LEU A 154 -52.09 -50.47 37.93
C LEU A 154 -52.64 -51.52 38.90
N SER A 155 -52.20 -51.51 40.18
CA SER A 155 -52.77 -52.39 41.20
C SER A 155 -54.20 -51.99 41.56
N VAL A 156 -54.46 -50.69 41.76
CA VAL A 156 -55.84 -50.19 41.94
C VAL A 156 -56.71 -50.49 40.72
N ALA A 157 -56.16 -50.39 39.50
CA ALA A 157 -56.87 -50.80 38.29
C ALA A 157 -57.19 -52.31 38.28
N ILE A 158 -56.28 -53.17 38.76
CA ILE A 158 -56.54 -54.62 38.89
C ILE A 158 -57.58 -54.90 39.98
N ASP A 159 -57.57 -54.19 41.10
CA ASP A 159 -58.57 -54.33 42.16
C ASP A 159 -59.98 -53.96 41.68
N ILE A 160 -60.09 -52.97 40.78
CA ILE A 160 -61.36 -52.59 40.12
C ILE A 160 -61.77 -53.62 39.05
N ALA A 161 -60.81 -54.21 38.32
CA ALA A 161 -61.07 -55.12 37.20
C ALA A 161 -60.15 -56.37 37.22
N PRO A 162 -60.41 -57.35 38.12
CA PRO A 162 -59.48 -58.44 38.44
C PRO A 162 -59.30 -59.51 37.36
N LEU A 163 -59.99 -59.39 36.21
CA LEU A 163 -59.83 -60.24 35.02
C LEU A 163 -59.19 -59.49 33.83
N SER A 164 -58.62 -58.30 34.07
CA SER A 164 -58.08 -57.44 33.01
C SER A 164 -56.69 -57.87 32.56
N VAL A 165 -56.64 -58.67 31.48
CA VAL A 165 -55.39 -59.12 30.81
C VAL A 165 -54.41 -57.96 30.61
N LYS A 166 -54.91 -56.80 30.12
CA LYS A 166 -54.09 -55.61 29.88
C LYS A 166 -53.49 -55.02 31.16
N ALA A 167 -54.22 -55.02 32.27
CA ALA A 167 -53.74 -54.45 33.52
C ALA A 167 -52.63 -55.32 34.15
N TYR A 168 -52.81 -56.64 34.21
CA TYR A 168 -51.74 -57.56 34.63
C TYR A 168 -50.53 -57.50 33.69
N ARG A 169 -50.75 -57.46 32.37
CA ARG A 169 -49.64 -57.38 31.41
C ARG A 169 -48.82 -56.10 31.57
N GLU A 170 -49.46 -54.93 31.66
CA GLU A 170 -48.74 -53.67 31.85
C GLU A 170 -48.06 -53.62 33.23
N ARG A 171 -48.68 -54.15 34.29
CA ARG A 171 -48.03 -54.19 35.61
C ARG A 171 -46.82 -55.13 35.62
N GLY A 172 -46.90 -56.28 34.94
CA GLY A 172 -45.78 -57.18 34.69
C GLY A 172 -44.63 -56.48 33.93
N ILE A 173 -44.93 -55.71 32.89
CA ILE A 173 -43.94 -54.90 32.14
C ILE A 173 -43.28 -53.85 33.05
N VAL A 174 -44.03 -53.23 33.97
CA VAL A 174 -43.45 -52.29 34.94
C VAL A 174 -42.54 -53.02 35.94
N TYR A 175 -42.93 -54.20 36.43
CA TYR A 175 -42.08 -55.01 37.31
C TYR A 175 -40.79 -55.47 36.59
N ASP A 176 -40.86 -55.90 35.33
CA ASP A 176 -39.69 -56.24 34.51
C ASP A 176 -38.73 -55.04 34.35
N LYS A 177 -39.25 -53.86 34.02
CA LYS A 177 -38.45 -52.62 33.93
C LYS A 177 -37.83 -52.20 35.25
N LYS A 178 -38.49 -52.52 36.37
CA LYS A 178 -37.98 -52.29 37.74
C LYS A 178 -36.95 -53.35 38.16
N GLY A 179 -36.84 -54.47 37.45
CA GLY A 179 -35.97 -55.61 37.78
C GLY A 179 -36.58 -56.61 38.77
N ASP A 180 -37.89 -56.53 39.07
CA ASP A 180 -38.60 -57.47 39.95
C ASP A 180 -39.26 -58.59 39.13
N TYR A 181 -38.40 -59.40 38.50
CA TYR A 181 -38.81 -60.46 37.58
C TYR A 181 -39.75 -61.49 38.22
N LYS A 182 -39.68 -61.69 39.54
CA LYS A 182 -40.57 -62.63 40.26
C LYS A 182 -42.01 -62.14 40.27
N GLN A 183 -42.25 -60.85 40.51
CA GLN A 183 -43.59 -60.28 40.44
C GLN A 183 -44.08 -60.19 38.98
N ALA A 184 -43.19 -59.88 38.03
CA ALA A 184 -43.53 -59.90 36.61
C ALA A 184 -43.99 -61.28 36.12
N ILE A 185 -43.27 -62.36 36.47
CA ILE A 185 -43.66 -63.75 36.14
C ILE A 185 -45.03 -64.10 36.73
N SER A 186 -45.35 -63.63 37.94
CA SER A 186 -46.66 -63.83 38.57
C SER A 186 -47.78 -63.16 37.77
N ASP A 187 -47.61 -61.87 37.44
CA ASP A 187 -48.58 -61.10 36.66
C ASP A 187 -48.74 -61.64 35.22
N TYR A 188 -47.65 -62.01 34.55
CA TYR A 188 -47.71 -62.66 33.23
C TYR A 188 -48.38 -64.03 33.30
N SER A 189 -48.17 -64.81 34.36
CA SER A 189 -48.81 -66.11 34.52
C SER A 189 -50.33 -65.98 34.72
N LYS A 190 -50.80 -64.97 35.48
CA LYS A 190 -52.24 -64.66 35.52
C LYS A 190 -52.78 -64.13 34.20
N SER A 191 -52.00 -63.33 33.48
CA SER A 191 -52.39 -62.85 32.16
C SER A 191 -52.51 -64.00 31.12
N ILE A 192 -51.65 -65.03 31.20
CA ILE A 192 -51.74 -66.29 30.43
C ILE A 192 -52.94 -67.16 30.88
N GLU A 193 -53.21 -67.26 32.18
CA GLU A 193 -54.36 -68.01 32.71
C GLU A 193 -55.70 -67.45 32.20
N ILE A 194 -55.78 -66.11 32.03
CA ILE A 194 -56.96 -65.43 31.48
C ILE A 194 -56.97 -65.49 29.94
N ASN A 195 -55.81 -65.40 29.27
CA ASN A 195 -55.71 -65.50 27.81
C ASN A 195 -54.50 -66.35 27.35
N PRO A 196 -54.67 -67.67 27.17
CA PRO A 196 -53.58 -68.57 26.79
C PRO A 196 -53.20 -68.53 25.30
N GLN A 197 -53.74 -67.59 24.51
CA GLN A 197 -53.45 -67.46 23.08
C GLN A 197 -52.59 -66.22 22.73
N ASP A 198 -52.16 -65.42 23.71
CA ASP A 198 -51.24 -64.28 23.46
C ASP A 198 -49.77 -64.73 23.52
N SER A 199 -49.22 -65.07 22.34
CA SER A 199 -47.79 -65.37 22.14
C SER A 199 -46.83 -64.34 22.75
N LYS A 200 -47.23 -63.06 22.89
CA LYS A 200 -46.37 -62.03 23.48
C LYS A 200 -46.18 -62.21 24.98
N ILE A 201 -47.20 -62.68 25.70
CA ILE A 201 -47.12 -62.85 27.15
C ILE A 201 -46.25 -64.05 27.51
N PHE A 202 -46.32 -65.13 26.74
CA PHE A 202 -45.36 -66.24 26.85
C PHE A 202 -43.93 -65.74 26.60
N CYS A 203 -43.70 -64.92 25.58
CA CYS A 203 -42.39 -64.34 25.29
C CYS A 203 -41.88 -63.43 26.43
N TYR A 204 -42.72 -62.57 27.00
CA TYR A 204 -42.34 -61.72 28.15
C TYR A 204 -42.06 -62.56 29.41
N ARG A 205 -42.86 -63.58 29.70
CA ARG A 205 -42.58 -64.49 30.83
C ARG A 205 -41.29 -65.28 30.64
N GLY A 206 -41.01 -65.73 29.41
CA GLY A 206 -39.74 -66.34 29.05
C GLY A 206 -38.57 -65.40 29.28
N PHE A 207 -38.69 -64.11 28.90
CA PHE A 207 -37.66 -63.09 29.15
C PHE A 207 -37.41 -62.83 30.65
N ALA A 208 -38.47 -62.74 31.45
CA ALA A 208 -38.33 -62.58 32.90
C ALA A 208 -37.66 -63.81 33.56
N LYS A 209 -37.97 -65.03 33.10
CA LYS A 209 -37.30 -66.27 33.53
C LYS A 209 -35.83 -66.34 33.09
N ASP A 210 -35.52 -65.96 31.86
CA ASP A 210 -34.15 -65.85 31.34
C ASP A 210 -33.29 -64.87 32.17
N LYS A 211 -33.90 -63.78 32.65
CA LYS A 211 -33.25 -62.82 33.57
C LYS A 211 -33.07 -63.34 34.99
N LEU A 212 -33.87 -64.31 35.44
CA LEU A 212 -33.64 -65.06 36.69
C LEU A 212 -32.67 -66.24 36.52
N GLY A 213 -32.21 -66.54 35.30
CA GLY A 213 -31.37 -67.71 35.00
C GLY A 213 -32.12 -69.03 34.88
N GLU A 214 -33.46 -69.00 34.83
CA GLU A 214 -34.33 -70.18 34.66
C GLU A 214 -34.42 -70.57 33.17
N LEU A 215 -33.26 -70.80 32.53
CA LEU A 215 -33.10 -70.87 31.08
C LEU A 215 -33.96 -71.96 30.41
N ASP A 216 -34.11 -73.14 31.04
CA ASP A 216 -34.95 -74.22 30.49
C ASP A 216 -36.43 -73.84 30.45
N GLN A 217 -36.94 -73.25 31.54
CA GLN A 217 -38.32 -72.78 31.60
C GLN A 217 -38.58 -71.55 30.72
N ALA A 218 -37.54 -70.75 30.45
CA ALA A 218 -37.60 -69.66 29.48
C ALA A 218 -37.73 -70.20 28.05
N ILE A 219 -36.91 -71.20 27.69
CA ILE A 219 -36.97 -71.89 26.39
C ILE A 219 -38.33 -72.58 26.18
N GLU A 220 -38.91 -73.20 27.21
CA GLU A 220 -40.28 -73.72 27.15
C GLU A 220 -41.31 -72.64 26.84
N ASP A 221 -41.26 -71.49 27.52
CA ASP A 221 -42.17 -70.36 27.25
C ASP A 221 -41.96 -69.76 25.85
N TYR A 222 -40.72 -69.65 25.36
CA TYR A 222 -40.46 -69.25 23.97
C TYR A 222 -40.98 -70.28 22.96
N ASN A 223 -40.87 -71.58 23.25
CA ASN A 223 -41.44 -72.64 22.41
C ASN A 223 -42.97 -72.52 22.34
N GLN A 224 -43.65 -72.23 23.45
CA GLN A 224 -45.09 -71.97 23.45
C GLN A 224 -45.43 -70.71 22.64
N ALA A 225 -44.70 -69.60 22.84
CA ALA A 225 -44.86 -68.37 22.06
C ALA A 225 -44.73 -68.62 20.54
N LEU A 226 -43.75 -69.43 20.14
CA LEU A 226 -43.48 -69.78 18.74
C LEU A 226 -44.45 -70.82 18.17
N SER A 227 -45.02 -71.70 18.98
CA SER A 227 -46.09 -72.61 18.56
C SER A 227 -47.40 -71.87 18.25
N ILE A 228 -47.68 -70.79 19.00
CA ILE A 228 -48.82 -69.89 18.77
C ILE A 228 -48.53 -68.95 17.58
N ASN A 229 -47.32 -68.40 17.50
CA ASN A 229 -46.91 -67.50 16.41
C ASN A 229 -45.53 -67.88 15.82
N PRO A 230 -45.49 -68.76 14.80
CA PRO A 230 -44.24 -69.21 14.16
C PRO A 230 -43.46 -68.12 13.40
N LYS A 231 -43.99 -66.88 13.31
CA LYS A 231 -43.35 -65.71 12.69
C LYS A 231 -42.90 -64.66 13.72
N TYR A 232 -42.85 -64.99 15.01
CA TYR A 232 -42.45 -64.03 16.03
C TYR A 232 -40.91 -63.94 16.15
N PHE A 233 -40.28 -63.04 15.40
CA PHE A 233 -38.82 -62.96 15.28
C PHE A 233 -38.12 -62.61 16.60
N GLU A 234 -38.76 -61.82 17.47
CA GLU A 234 -38.24 -61.52 18.81
C GLU A 234 -38.20 -62.78 19.68
N ALA A 235 -39.20 -63.66 19.61
CA ALA A 235 -39.20 -64.91 20.37
C ALA A 235 -38.10 -65.88 19.91
N TYR A 236 -37.82 -65.96 18.60
CA TYR A 236 -36.61 -66.68 18.12
C TYR A 236 -35.33 -66.02 18.64
N THR A 237 -35.24 -64.69 18.63
CA THR A 237 -34.04 -63.98 19.09
C THR A 237 -33.79 -64.21 20.59
N TYR A 238 -34.82 -64.12 21.44
CA TYR A 238 -34.68 -64.38 22.87
C TYR A 238 -34.43 -65.86 23.19
N ARG A 239 -35.03 -66.80 22.44
CA ARG A 239 -34.71 -68.23 22.57
C ARG A 239 -33.26 -68.52 22.17
N GLY A 240 -32.76 -67.87 21.11
CA GLY A 240 -31.35 -67.91 20.71
C GLY A 240 -30.41 -67.37 21.80
N ILE A 241 -30.80 -66.31 22.52
CA ILE A 241 -30.04 -65.79 23.67
C ILE A 241 -30.00 -66.82 24.81
N ALA A 242 -31.13 -67.47 25.12
CA ALA A 242 -31.16 -68.52 26.14
C ALA A 242 -30.29 -69.75 25.76
N TRP A 243 -30.33 -70.18 24.49
CA TRP A 243 -29.42 -71.22 23.98
C TRP A 243 -27.95 -70.82 24.06
N PHE A 244 -27.62 -69.58 23.69
CA PHE A 244 -26.27 -69.03 23.79
C PHE A 244 -25.76 -69.02 25.24
N LYS A 245 -26.61 -68.63 26.22
CA LYS A 245 -26.28 -68.68 27.65
C LYS A 245 -26.08 -70.11 28.18
N LYS A 246 -26.77 -71.10 27.61
CA LYS A 246 -26.53 -72.53 27.87
C LYS A 246 -25.26 -73.08 27.19
N GLY A 247 -24.61 -72.30 26.32
CA GLY A 247 -23.44 -72.71 25.54
C GLY A 247 -23.76 -73.48 24.26
N ASP A 248 -25.05 -73.64 23.90
CA ASP A 248 -25.45 -74.23 22.62
C ASP A 248 -25.47 -73.14 21.53
N PHE A 249 -24.28 -72.87 21.01
CA PHE A 249 -24.09 -71.84 19.98
C PHE A 249 -24.71 -72.24 18.63
N ASP A 250 -24.92 -73.52 18.36
CA ASP A 250 -25.50 -73.97 17.08
C ASP A 250 -27.02 -73.75 17.06
N GLN A 251 -27.74 -74.12 18.12
CA GLN A 251 -29.16 -73.76 18.26
C GLN A 251 -29.37 -72.25 18.33
N ALA A 252 -28.47 -71.51 18.98
CA ALA A 252 -28.51 -70.05 18.98
C ALA A 252 -28.38 -69.46 17.56
N ILE A 253 -27.41 -69.91 16.76
CA ILE A 253 -27.19 -69.45 15.38
C ILE A 253 -28.37 -69.80 14.47
N GLU A 254 -28.98 -70.98 14.63
CA GLU A 254 -30.18 -71.38 13.91
C GLU A 254 -31.34 -70.42 14.21
N ASP A 255 -31.60 -70.15 15.49
CA ASP A 255 -32.66 -69.24 15.94
C ASP A 255 -32.46 -67.80 15.48
N TYR A 256 -31.25 -67.25 15.61
CA TYR A 256 -30.96 -65.91 15.07
C TYR A 256 -31.10 -65.86 13.55
N SER A 257 -30.68 -66.91 12.83
CA SER A 257 -30.87 -66.99 11.38
C SER A 257 -32.35 -67.08 11.01
N LYS A 258 -33.17 -67.75 11.83
CA LYS A 258 -34.62 -67.79 11.64
C LYS A 258 -35.24 -66.42 11.88
N ALA A 259 -34.85 -65.72 12.94
CA ALA A 259 -35.28 -64.33 13.20
C ALA A 259 -34.93 -63.41 12.02
N ILE A 260 -33.70 -63.46 11.51
CA ILE A 260 -33.23 -62.71 10.33
C ILE A 260 -34.03 -63.07 9.07
N SER A 261 -34.39 -64.35 8.88
CA SER A 261 -35.20 -64.77 7.72
C SER A 261 -36.64 -64.23 7.75
N ILE A 262 -37.14 -63.86 8.94
CA ILE A 262 -38.47 -63.29 9.15
C ILE A 262 -38.41 -61.76 9.09
N ASN A 263 -37.40 -61.15 9.70
CA ASN A 263 -37.14 -59.71 9.67
C ASN A 263 -35.67 -59.41 9.31
N PRO A 264 -35.35 -59.22 8.02
CA PRO A 264 -33.99 -58.97 7.56
C PRO A 264 -33.39 -57.63 7.99
N GLU A 265 -34.18 -56.72 8.57
CA GLU A 265 -33.78 -55.39 9.06
C GLU A 265 -33.63 -55.34 10.58
N TYR A 266 -33.68 -56.48 11.28
CA TYR A 266 -33.48 -56.53 12.73
C TYR A 266 -31.99 -56.67 13.10
N ASP A 267 -31.33 -55.54 13.33
CA ASP A 267 -29.90 -55.42 13.63
C ASP A 267 -29.44 -56.19 14.88
N ASP A 268 -30.30 -56.32 15.88
CA ASP A 268 -30.04 -57.10 17.11
C ASP A 268 -29.78 -58.58 16.79
N ALA A 269 -30.55 -59.19 15.89
CA ALA A 269 -30.36 -60.61 15.54
C ALA A 269 -29.04 -60.87 14.80
N TYR A 270 -28.59 -59.94 13.93
CA TYR A 270 -27.25 -60.02 13.35
C TYR A 270 -26.17 -59.79 14.41
N SER A 271 -26.39 -58.85 15.35
CA SER A 271 -25.45 -58.58 16.45
C SER A 271 -25.20 -59.82 17.30
N PHE A 272 -26.27 -60.53 17.71
CA PHE A 272 -26.14 -61.74 18.51
C PHE A 272 -25.67 -62.96 17.72
N ARG A 273 -26.02 -63.10 16.42
CA ARG A 273 -25.46 -64.16 15.57
C ARG A 273 -23.96 -63.98 15.34
N GLY A 274 -23.50 -62.73 15.13
CA GLY A 274 -22.08 -62.41 15.05
C GLY A 274 -21.34 -62.78 16.35
N LEU A 275 -21.95 -62.53 17.51
CA LEU A 275 -21.39 -62.93 18.81
C LEU A 275 -21.29 -64.47 18.94
N ALA A 276 -22.30 -65.21 18.49
CA ALA A 276 -22.26 -66.67 18.47
C ALA A 276 -21.18 -67.23 17.52
N TRP A 277 -21.03 -66.66 16.31
CA TRP A 277 -19.92 -67.01 15.41
C TRP A 277 -18.55 -66.71 16.03
N SER A 278 -18.41 -65.57 16.69
CA SER A 278 -17.19 -65.19 17.41
C SER A 278 -16.86 -66.19 18.53
N LYS A 279 -17.84 -66.62 19.33
CA LYS A 279 -17.63 -67.67 20.35
C LYS A 279 -17.33 -69.05 19.78
N LYS A 280 -17.77 -69.35 18.55
CA LYS A 280 -17.34 -70.54 17.79
C LYS A 280 -15.96 -70.39 17.12
N GLY A 281 -15.30 -69.23 17.23
CA GLY A 281 -14.01 -68.94 16.61
C GLY A 281 -14.07 -68.52 15.13
N ASP A 282 -15.26 -68.43 14.53
CA ASP A 282 -15.45 -67.98 13.14
C ASP A 282 -15.51 -66.45 13.11
N THR A 283 -14.35 -65.81 13.30
CA THR A 283 -14.26 -64.35 13.40
C THR A 283 -14.68 -63.64 12.12
N ASP A 284 -14.59 -64.29 10.96
CA ASP A 284 -14.88 -63.65 9.68
C ASP A 284 -16.39 -63.59 9.42
N LYS A 285 -17.14 -64.66 9.75
CA LYS A 285 -18.61 -64.58 9.80
C LYS A 285 -19.09 -63.58 10.87
N ALA A 286 -18.43 -63.53 12.02
CA ALA A 286 -18.75 -62.55 13.07
C ALA A 286 -18.63 -61.11 12.55
N LEU A 287 -17.51 -60.76 11.91
CA LEU A 287 -17.29 -59.45 11.31
C LEU A 287 -18.33 -59.14 10.21
N ILE A 288 -18.71 -60.10 9.37
CA ILE A 288 -19.76 -59.92 8.35
C ILE A 288 -21.11 -59.57 9.01
N ASP A 289 -21.52 -60.32 10.03
CA ASP A 289 -22.78 -60.07 10.73
C ASP A 289 -22.77 -58.73 11.49
N TYR A 290 -21.69 -58.37 12.17
CA TYR A 290 -21.57 -57.05 12.80
C TYR A 290 -21.57 -55.90 11.78
N ASN A 291 -20.87 -56.06 10.64
CA ASN A 291 -20.91 -55.09 9.54
C ASN A 291 -22.33 -54.94 9.00
N LYS A 292 -23.10 -56.03 8.90
CA LYS A 292 -24.49 -56.01 8.44
C LYS A 292 -25.42 -55.34 9.46
N ALA A 293 -25.27 -55.62 10.75
CA ALA A 293 -25.99 -54.94 11.82
C ALA A 293 -25.76 -53.41 11.79
N ILE A 294 -24.50 -52.99 11.67
CA ILE A 294 -24.12 -51.56 11.63
C ILE A 294 -24.54 -50.88 10.32
N LEU A 295 -24.63 -51.63 9.21
CA LEU A 295 -25.16 -51.11 7.95
C LEU A 295 -26.69 -50.90 8.01
N ILE A 296 -27.42 -51.77 8.72
CA ILE A 296 -28.86 -51.64 8.95
C ILE A 296 -29.14 -50.49 9.93
N ASN A 297 -28.44 -50.49 11.06
CA ASN A 297 -28.54 -49.48 12.10
C ASN A 297 -27.13 -48.96 12.46
N PRO A 298 -26.73 -47.78 11.95
CA PRO A 298 -25.44 -47.17 12.30
C PRO A 298 -25.24 -46.94 13.81
N ASN A 299 -26.33 -46.93 14.59
CA ASN A 299 -26.31 -46.80 16.05
C ASN A 299 -26.44 -48.16 16.78
N ALA A 300 -26.16 -49.30 16.12
CA ALA A 300 -26.18 -50.63 16.72
C ALA A 300 -25.05 -50.81 17.76
N ALA A 301 -25.24 -50.27 18.97
CA ALA A 301 -24.22 -50.23 20.01
C ALA A 301 -23.69 -51.62 20.41
N LYS A 302 -24.54 -52.66 20.37
CA LYS A 302 -24.13 -54.05 20.60
C LYS A 302 -23.17 -54.55 19.51
N ALA A 303 -23.51 -54.35 18.23
CA ALA A 303 -22.63 -54.72 17.12
C ALA A 303 -21.30 -53.95 17.14
N LEU A 304 -21.32 -52.65 17.42
CA LEU A 304 -20.10 -51.84 17.55
C LEU A 304 -19.21 -52.34 18.70
N ASN A 305 -19.80 -52.63 19.86
CA ASN A 305 -19.09 -53.20 21.00
C ASN A 305 -18.50 -54.59 20.66
N PHE A 306 -19.30 -55.52 20.15
CA PHE A 306 -18.84 -56.87 19.83
C PHE A 306 -17.83 -56.91 18.67
N ARG A 307 -17.97 -56.02 17.67
CA ARG A 307 -16.97 -55.86 16.58
C ARG A 307 -15.65 -55.30 17.11
N SER A 308 -15.70 -54.33 18.02
CA SER A 308 -14.48 -53.76 18.64
C SER A 308 -13.65 -54.81 19.38
N LEU A 309 -14.29 -55.77 20.05
CA LEU A 309 -13.59 -56.88 20.72
C LEU A 309 -12.84 -57.77 19.71
N VAL A 310 -13.49 -58.17 18.61
CA VAL A 310 -12.87 -58.99 17.55
C VAL A 310 -11.78 -58.23 16.78
N LEU A 311 -11.93 -56.92 16.59
CA LEU A 311 -10.89 -56.06 16.00
C LEU A 311 -9.68 -55.88 16.94
N GLY A 312 -9.91 -55.81 18.25
CA GLY A 312 -8.85 -55.79 19.26
C GLY A 312 -8.02 -57.07 19.26
N GLU A 313 -8.65 -58.24 19.17
CA GLU A 313 -7.97 -59.54 19.02
C GLU A 313 -7.15 -59.62 17.71
N LYS A 314 -7.62 -58.99 16.62
CA LYS A 314 -6.86 -58.85 15.36
C LYS A 314 -5.87 -57.65 15.33
N SER A 315 -5.56 -57.06 16.49
CA SER A 315 -4.58 -55.96 16.67
C SER A 315 -4.90 -54.62 15.97
N ASP A 316 -6.11 -54.40 15.42
CA ASP A 316 -6.56 -53.08 14.92
C ASP A 316 -7.12 -52.23 16.09
N LEU A 317 -6.24 -51.95 17.06
CA LEU A 317 -6.57 -51.28 18.31
C LEU A 317 -7.17 -49.88 18.10
N ASN A 318 -6.68 -49.14 17.11
CA ASN A 318 -7.17 -47.78 16.82
C ASN A 318 -8.62 -47.78 16.31
N ARG A 319 -9.01 -48.79 15.53
CA ARG A 319 -10.39 -48.95 15.08
C ARG A 319 -11.29 -49.50 16.18
N ALA A 320 -10.81 -50.50 16.93
CA ALA A 320 -11.51 -51.03 18.10
C ALA A 320 -11.85 -49.92 19.12
N VAL A 321 -10.88 -49.07 19.46
CA VAL A 321 -11.07 -47.95 20.40
C VAL A 321 -12.05 -46.89 19.86
N ARG A 322 -12.12 -46.67 18.55
CA ARG A 322 -13.16 -45.80 17.98
C ARG A 322 -14.55 -46.41 18.10
N GLU A 323 -14.71 -47.67 17.69
CA GLU A 323 -16.01 -48.34 17.65
C GLU A 323 -16.58 -48.57 19.05
N ILE A 324 -15.75 -48.88 20.05
CA ILE A 324 -16.18 -48.98 21.46
C ILE A 324 -16.57 -47.60 22.03
N ASN A 325 -15.85 -46.53 21.68
CA ASN A 325 -16.23 -45.17 22.09
C ASN A 325 -17.55 -44.72 21.44
N THR A 326 -17.78 -45.04 20.16
CA THR A 326 -19.08 -44.80 19.51
C THR A 326 -20.19 -45.60 20.20
N ALA A 327 -19.98 -46.88 20.52
CA ALA A 327 -20.94 -47.69 21.27
C ALA A 327 -21.26 -47.10 22.67
N LEU A 328 -20.24 -46.63 23.40
CA LEU A 328 -20.39 -46.01 24.72
C LEU A 328 -21.08 -44.65 24.67
N VAL A 329 -20.89 -43.87 23.60
CA VAL A 329 -21.64 -42.62 23.37
C VAL A 329 -23.11 -42.89 23.08
N ILE A 330 -23.43 -43.94 22.31
CA ILE A 330 -24.81 -44.32 22.01
C ILE A 330 -25.51 -44.92 23.25
N HIS A 331 -24.84 -45.77 24.02
CA HIS A 331 -25.40 -46.38 25.22
C HIS A 331 -24.41 -46.39 26.40
N PRO A 332 -24.38 -45.31 27.23
CA PRO A 332 -23.37 -45.11 28.29
C PRO A 332 -23.35 -46.13 29.44
N LYS A 333 -24.23 -47.14 29.45
CA LYS A 333 -24.40 -48.11 30.55
C LYS A 333 -23.88 -49.53 30.27
N ILE A 334 -23.21 -49.77 29.14
CA ILE A 334 -22.72 -51.11 28.74
C ILE A 334 -21.78 -51.76 29.80
N GLU A 335 -21.10 -50.97 30.65
CA GLU A 335 -20.32 -51.50 31.78
C GLU A 335 -21.15 -52.09 32.94
N GLN A 336 -22.43 -51.71 33.11
CA GLN A 336 -23.28 -52.29 34.16
C GLN A 336 -23.73 -53.71 33.80
N GLU A 337 -24.03 -53.98 32.53
CA GLU A 337 -24.46 -55.32 32.07
C GLU A 337 -23.34 -56.37 32.22
N LYS A 338 -22.06 -55.96 32.10
CA LYS A 338 -20.90 -56.83 32.40
C LYS A 338 -20.83 -57.34 33.85
N LYS A 339 -21.57 -56.75 34.81
CA LYS A 339 -21.64 -57.27 36.18
C LYS A 339 -22.70 -58.37 36.36
N GLU A 340 -23.65 -58.49 35.45
CA GLU A 340 -24.74 -59.48 35.54
C GLU A 340 -24.41 -60.78 34.78
N GLU A 341 -23.54 -60.74 33.77
CA GLU A 341 -23.08 -61.95 33.05
C GLU A 341 -21.88 -62.67 33.70
N LYS A 342 -21.95 -62.93 35.01
CA LYS A 342 -21.05 -63.92 35.65
C LYS A 342 -21.56 -65.34 35.43
N ILE A 343 -20.97 -66.03 34.46
CA ILE A 343 -21.07 -67.49 34.33
C ILE A 343 -20.58 -68.13 35.65
N PRO A 344 -21.34 -69.04 36.29
CA PRO A 344 -20.92 -69.66 37.54
C PRO A 344 -19.86 -70.75 37.29
N SER A 345 -18.58 -70.44 37.53
CA SER A 345 -17.53 -71.45 37.60
C SER A 345 -17.37 -71.99 39.02
N SER A 346 -17.69 -73.27 39.20
CA SER A 346 -17.56 -74.00 40.44
C SER A 346 -16.14 -74.50 40.69
N THR A 347 -15.49 -74.00 41.76
CA THR A 347 -14.67 -74.85 42.65
C THR A 347 -14.44 -74.13 43.98
N GLN A 348 -14.44 -74.90 45.07
CA GLN A 348 -14.10 -74.41 46.41
C GLN A 348 -12.59 -74.14 46.51
N GLU A 349 -12.15 -73.11 47.24
CA GLU A 349 -11.51 -73.31 48.55
C GLU A 349 -11.36 -72.01 49.37
N LYS A 350 -11.74 -72.13 50.65
CA LYS A 350 -11.22 -71.46 51.88
C LYS A 350 -11.30 -69.93 52.07
N LYS A 351 -12.08 -69.58 53.10
CA LYS A 351 -12.19 -68.29 53.82
C LYS A 351 -10.86 -67.73 54.36
N VAL A 352 -10.82 -66.39 54.50
CA VAL A 352 -10.37 -65.52 55.63
C VAL A 352 -10.00 -64.14 55.03
N ALA A 353 -10.37 -62.95 55.56
CA ALA A 353 -11.05 -62.55 56.82
C ALA A 353 -12.22 -61.55 56.58
N GLU A 354 -12.30 -60.49 57.39
CA GLU A 354 -13.22 -59.32 57.32
C GLU A 354 -12.41 -58.00 57.04
N PRO A 355 -13.06 -56.85 56.76
CA PRO A 355 -12.48 -55.83 55.86
C PRO A 355 -11.53 -54.81 56.50
N SER A 356 -10.51 -54.42 55.73
CA SER A 356 -9.75 -53.18 55.89
C SER A 356 -9.80 -52.39 54.57
N GLU A 357 -9.72 -51.06 54.64
CA GLU A 357 -9.78 -50.17 53.48
C GLU A 357 -8.82 -50.64 52.36
N GLU A 358 -9.35 -50.95 51.18
CA GLU A 358 -8.53 -51.38 50.03
C GLU A 358 -7.73 -50.19 49.51
N SER A 359 -6.46 -50.12 49.92
CA SER A 359 -5.47 -49.26 49.27
C SER A 359 -5.23 -49.76 47.85
N LEU A 360 -5.78 -49.05 46.86
CA LEU A 360 -5.62 -49.36 45.44
C LEU A 360 -4.14 -49.62 45.08
N SER A 361 -3.85 -50.71 44.37
CA SER A 361 -2.48 -51.04 44.00
C SER A 361 -1.96 -50.08 42.93
N ALA A 362 -0.63 -50.09 42.72
CA ALA A 362 -0.03 -49.34 41.62
C ALA A 362 -0.59 -49.76 40.25
N GLY A 363 -0.99 -51.03 40.08
CA GLY A 363 -1.61 -51.53 38.85
C GLY A 363 -3.02 -50.94 38.66
N ASP A 364 -3.85 -50.96 39.70
CA ASP A 364 -5.23 -50.43 39.65
C ASP A 364 -5.25 -48.93 39.35
N LEU A 365 -4.37 -48.17 40.00
CA LEU A 365 -4.20 -46.73 39.75
C LEU A 365 -3.66 -46.43 38.35
N THR A 366 -2.83 -47.33 37.79
CA THR A 366 -2.36 -47.23 36.40
C THR A 366 -3.51 -47.50 35.41
N GLY A 367 -4.33 -48.53 35.64
CA GLY A 367 -5.51 -48.81 34.83
C GLY A 367 -6.53 -47.67 34.85
N ILE A 368 -6.82 -47.11 36.04
CA ILE A 368 -7.64 -45.89 36.19
C ILE A 368 -7.01 -44.70 35.45
N GLY A 369 -5.68 -44.57 35.47
CA GLY A 369 -4.96 -43.54 34.72
C GLY A 369 -5.12 -43.67 33.20
N ILE A 370 -4.98 -44.88 32.66
CA ILE A 370 -5.13 -45.15 31.21
C ILE A 370 -6.57 -44.87 30.76
N ALA A 371 -7.57 -45.37 31.49
CA ALA A 371 -8.98 -45.14 31.18
C ALA A 371 -9.38 -43.65 31.19
N LYS A 372 -8.68 -42.80 31.94
CA LYS A 372 -8.84 -41.33 31.92
C LYS A 372 -8.05 -40.68 30.79
N PHE A 373 -6.84 -41.17 30.50
CA PHE A 373 -6.02 -40.70 29.39
C PHE A 373 -6.74 -40.86 28.05
N GLU A 374 -7.39 -42.01 27.83
CA GLU A 374 -8.16 -42.32 26.62
C GLU A 374 -9.44 -41.48 26.48
N LYS A 375 -10.00 -40.99 27.58
CA LYS A 375 -11.11 -40.02 27.60
C LYS A 375 -10.66 -38.57 27.34
N GLY A 376 -9.35 -38.31 27.32
CA GLY A 376 -8.77 -36.97 27.21
C GLY A 376 -8.67 -36.20 28.53
N ASP A 377 -9.00 -36.83 29.66
CA ASP A 377 -8.96 -36.23 31.01
C ASP A 377 -7.53 -36.21 31.58
N TYR A 378 -6.62 -35.57 30.84
CA TYR A 378 -5.18 -35.63 31.07
C TYR A 378 -4.74 -35.17 32.48
N ASP A 379 -5.47 -34.24 33.11
CA ASP A 379 -5.17 -33.79 34.47
C ASP A 379 -5.51 -34.83 35.56
N ASP A 380 -6.58 -35.60 35.38
CA ASP A 380 -6.96 -36.65 36.33
C ASP A 380 -6.26 -37.98 36.04
N ALA A 381 -5.86 -38.22 34.78
CA ALA A 381 -4.92 -39.27 34.41
C ALA A 381 -3.55 -39.04 35.07
N LEU A 382 -3.01 -37.81 34.99
CA LEU A 382 -1.75 -37.42 35.66
C LEU A 382 -1.76 -37.68 37.17
N LYS A 383 -2.89 -37.39 37.85
CA LYS A 383 -3.04 -37.67 39.28
C LYS A 383 -2.96 -39.17 39.55
N SER A 384 -3.74 -39.98 38.83
CA SER A 384 -3.76 -41.44 38.99
C SER A 384 -2.40 -42.09 38.67
N PHE A 385 -1.71 -41.68 37.59
CA PHE A 385 -0.35 -42.15 37.32
C PHE A 385 0.66 -41.70 38.38
N SER A 386 0.54 -40.49 38.92
CA SER A 386 1.46 -40.01 39.96
C SER A 386 1.23 -40.70 41.31
N GLN A 387 -0.01 -41.09 41.61
CA GLN A 387 -0.35 -41.94 42.76
C GLN A 387 0.20 -43.37 42.56
N ALA A 388 0.00 -43.98 41.40
CA ALA A 388 0.60 -45.28 41.06
C ALA A 388 2.12 -45.27 41.24
N LEU A 389 2.79 -44.21 40.77
CA LEU A 389 4.23 -44.02 40.88
C LEU A 389 4.72 -43.60 42.28
N SER A 390 3.84 -43.20 43.19
CA SER A 390 4.19 -43.08 44.62
C SER A 390 4.22 -44.43 45.35
N ILE A 391 3.53 -45.44 44.81
CA ILE A 391 3.50 -46.81 45.35
C ILE A 391 4.58 -47.67 44.69
N ASN A 392 4.77 -47.53 43.37
CA ASN A 392 5.86 -48.15 42.62
C ASN A 392 6.49 -47.15 41.66
N GLY A 393 7.57 -46.48 42.08
CA GLY A 393 8.27 -45.45 41.29
C GLY A 393 8.93 -45.93 39.98
N MET A 394 8.88 -47.24 39.70
CA MET A 394 9.42 -47.87 38.50
C MET A 394 8.34 -48.60 37.66
N HIS A 395 7.05 -48.30 37.84
CA HIS A 395 5.99 -48.93 37.05
C HIS A 395 6.06 -48.51 35.56
N PRO A 396 6.34 -49.42 34.60
CA PRO A 396 6.66 -49.03 33.21
C PRO A 396 5.51 -48.32 32.49
N ASP A 397 4.28 -48.83 32.59
CA ASP A 397 3.14 -48.25 31.88
C ASP A 397 2.76 -46.87 32.43
N ALA A 398 2.68 -46.71 33.76
CA ALA A 398 2.43 -45.43 34.38
C ALA A 398 3.47 -44.37 34.00
N LEU A 399 4.76 -44.73 33.95
CA LEU A 399 5.82 -43.85 33.45
C LEU A 399 5.63 -43.51 31.96
N THR A 400 5.28 -44.49 31.13
CA THR A 400 5.09 -44.33 29.69
C THR A 400 3.92 -43.40 29.36
N TYR A 401 2.74 -43.67 29.89
CA TYR A 401 1.55 -42.84 29.68
C TYR A 401 1.68 -41.46 30.34
N ARG A 402 2.32 -41.35 31.52
CA ARG A 402 2.62 -40.05 32.11
C ARG A 402 3.60 -39.24 31.24
N GLY A 403 4.60 -39.89 30.67
CA GLY A 403 5.52 -39.31 29.68
C GLY A 403 4.80 -38.78 28.44
N MET A 404 3.84 -39.54 27.89
CA MET A 404 2.98 -39.08 26.78
C MET A 404 2.20 -37.81 27.14
N ILE A 405 1.61 -37.73 28.33
CA ILE A 405 0.91 -36.52 28.78
C ILE A 405 1.89 -35.34 28.93
N TRP A 406 3.09 -35.57 29.46
CA TRP A 406 4.11 -34.52 29.57
C TRP A 406 4.55 -33.99 28.20
N ILE A 407 4.65 -34.84 27.16
CA ILE A 407 4.90 -34.41 25.78
C ILE A 407 3.75 -33.52 25.28
N GLN A 408 2.49 -33.92 25.48
CA GLN A 408 1.32 -33.13 25.07
C GLN A 408 1.26 -31.76 25.80
N LYS A 409 1.66 -31.72 27.08
CA LYS A 409 1.75 -30.48 27.88
C LYS A 409 3.03 -29.65 27.65
N GLY A 410 3.88 -30.04 26.69
CA GLY A 410 5.13 -29.33 26.37
C GLY A 410 6.26 -29.47 27.40
N LYS A 411 6.09 -30.36 28.39
CA LYS A 411 7.05 -30.61 29.49
C LYS A 411 8.05 -31.71 29.12
N TYR A 412 8.82 -31.48 28.07
CA TYR A 412 9.66 -32.51 27.46
C TYR A 412 10.75 -33.07 28.39
N ASN A 413 11.30 -32.28 29.31
CA ASN A 413 12.29 -32.77 30.28
C ASN A 413 11.70 -33.77 31.27
N ASP A 414 10.47 -33.51 31.75
CA ASP A 414 9.76 -34.41 32.67
C ASP A 414 9.34 -35.70 31.94
N ALA A 415 8.94 -35.59 30.66
CA ALA A 415 8.66 -36.74 29.80
C ALA A 415 9.91 -37.63 29.62
N ILE A 416 11.05 -37.03 29.27
CA ILE A 416 12.32 -37.76 29.09
C ILE A 416 12.75 -38.43 30.39
N ALA A 417 12.67 -37.74 31.53
CA ALA A 417 13.06 -38.30 32.83
C ALA A 417 12.17 -39.48 33.29
N ASP A 418 10.90 -39.53 32.87
CA ASP A 418 10.05 -40.70 33.12
C ASP A 418 10.27 -41.82 32.11
N LEU A 419 10.47 -41.51 30.82
CA LEU A 419 10.69 -42.51 29.77
C LEU A 419 12.10 -43.15 29.84
N ASP A 420 13.14 -42.41 30.25
CA ASP A 420 14.48 -42.95 30.48
C ASP A 420 14.48 -44.01 31.60
N LYS A 421 13.61 -43.87 32.62
CA LYS A 421 13.39 -44.92 33.63
C LYS A 421 12.72 -46.16 33.01
N VAL A 422 11.80 -45.99 32.06
CA VAL A 422 11.23 -47.14 31.34
C VAL A 422 12.32 -47.85 30.54
N ILE A 423 13.20 -47.12 29.86
CA ILE A 423 14.33 -47.70 29.13
C ILE A 423 15.35 -48.39 30.06
N SER A 424 15.56 -47.91 31.28
CA SER A 424 16.48 -48.58 32.23
C SER A 424 15.95 -49.92 32.74
N ILE A 425 14.62 -50.14 32.69
CA ILE A 425 13.95 -51.38 33.10
C ILE A 425 13.67 -52.28 31.87
N GLN A 426 13.30 -51.68 30.75
CA GLN A 426 12.92 -52.31 29.50
C GLN A 426 13.68 -51.65 28.32
N PRO A 427 14.97 -51.97 28.09
CA PRO A 427 15.79 -51.30 27.07
C PRO A 427 15.23 -51.41 25.63
N ARG A 428 14.45 -52.47 25.37
CA ARG A 428 13.79 -52.77 24.09
C ARG A 428 12.32 -52.31 24.02
N SER A 429 11.89 -51.41 24.90
CA SER A 429 10.53 -50.89 24.86
C SER A 429 10.31 -50.01 23.63
N TYR A 430 9.58 -50.52 22.64
CA TYR A 430 9.08 -49.78 21.48
C TYR A 430 8.34 -48.48 21.87
N PRO A 431 7.30 -48.51 22.73
CA PRO A 431 6.54 -47.29 23.04
C PRO A 431 7.40 -46.25 23.76
N ALA A 432 8.32 -46.66 24.64
CA ALA A 432 9.22 -45.73 25.31
C ALA A 432 10.23 -45.09 24.33
N ASN A 433 10.85 -45.87 23.44
CA ASN A 433 11.76 -45.33 22.42
C ASN A 433 11.03 -44.40 21.43
N LEU A 434 9.82 -44.75 20.99
CA LEU A 434 9.02 -43.89 20.11
C LEU A 434 8.71 -42.54 20.78
N GLN A 435 8.26 -42.56 22.04
CA GLN A 435 7.93 -41.32 22.77
C GLN A 435 9.18 -40.51 23.16
N LEU A 436 10.32 -41.14 23.45
CA LEU A 436 11.60 -40.44 23.60
C LEU A 436 12.03 -39.76 22.31
N GLY A 437 11.89 -40.43 21.17
CA GLY A 437 12.11 -39.84 19.85
C GLY A 437 11.27 -38.58 19.64
N ILE A 438 9.97 -38.65 19.95
CA ILE A 438 9.05 -37.50 19.87
C ILE A 438 9.46 -36.39 20.85
N ALA A 439 9.83 -36.71 22.09
CA ALA A 439 10.24 -35.71 23.08
C ALA A 439 11.53 -34.98 22.70
N TRP A 440 12.54 -35.70 22.21
CA TRP A 440 13.78 -35.09 21.71
C TRP A 440 13.57 -34.29 20.42
N ALA A 441 12.72 -34.77 19.51
CA ALA A 441 12.29 -34.01 18.32
C ALA A 441 11.63 -32.68 18.70
N LYS A 442 10.70 -32.67 19.66
CA LYS A 442 10.05 -31.43 20.15
C LYS A 442 11.01 -30.49 20.87
N LYS A 443 12.10 -30.99 21.44
CA LYS A 443 13.23 -30.20 21.96
C LYS A 443 14.22 -29.72 20.89
N LYS A 444 14.03 -30.08 19.61
CA LYS A 444 14.96 -29.84 18.49
C LYS A 444 16.33 -30.50 18.63
N ASP A 445 16.42 -31.58 19.41
CA ASP A 445 17.61 -32.44 19.43
C ASP A 445 17.43 -33.57 18.41
N HIS A 446 17.68 -33.24 17.15
CA HIS A 446 17.46 -34.16 16.03
C HIS A 446 18.35 -35.40 16.13
N ALA A 447 19.56 -35.30 16.69
CA ALA A 447 20.48 -36.43 16.81
C ALA A 447 19.94 -37.51 17.76
N ARG A 448 19.49 -37.13 18.97
CA ARG A 448 18.86 -38.07 19.90
C ARG A 448 17.50 -38.55 19.43
N ALA A 449 16.73 -37.70 18.76
CA ALA A 449 15.46 -38.10 18.16
C ALA A 449 15.64 -39.24 17.13
N LEU A 450 16.59 -39.09 16.19
CA LEU A 450 16.88 -40.08 15.16
C LEU A 450 17.38 -41.42 15.71
N ASP A 451 18.20 -41.40 16.77
CA ASP A 451 18.67 -42.60 17.47
C ASP A 451 17.51 -43.37 18.11
N HIS A 452 16.66 -42.70 18.89
CA HIS A 452 15.50 -43.33 19.51
C HIS A 452 14.44 -43.79 18.50
N PHE A 453 14.18 -43.05 17.42
CA PHE A 453 13.30 -43.54 16.35
C PHE A 453 13.88 -44.76 15.63
N SER A 454 15.20 -44.82 15.44
CA SER A 454 15.84 -45.99 14.82
C SER A 454 15.80 -47.22 15.72
N LYS A 455 15.93 -47.04 17.04
CA LYS A 455 15.68 -48.11 18.03
C LYS A 455 14.22 -48.56 18.04
N ALA A 456 13.26 -47.63 17.98
CA ALA A 456 11.84 -47.96 17.88
C ALA A 456 11.54 -48.79 16.62
N ILE A 457 12.13 -48.43 15.47
CA ILE A 457 12.02 -49.19 14.21
C ILE A 457 12.70 -50.56 14.30
N GLN A 458 13.80 -50.69 15.04
CA GLN A 458 14.48 -51.98 15.24
C GLN A 458 13.61 -52.96 16.05
N GLU A 459 12.90 -52.49 17.07
CA GLU A 459 12.03 -53.32 17.91
C GLU A 459 10.62 -53.52 17.31
N ASN A 460 10.16 -52.61 16.44
CA ASN A 460 8.93 -52.77 15.65
C ASN A 460 9.13 -52.27 14.20
N PRO A 461 9.60 -53.14 13.29
CA PRO A 461 9.80 -52.81 11.87
C PRO A 461 8.52 -52.52 11.09
N ASP A 462 7.35 -52.85 11.64
CA ASP A 462 6.04 -52.64 11.01
C ASP A 462 5.30 -51.40 11.59
N SER A 463 6.04 -50.46 12.21
CA SER A 463 5.50 -49.19 12.71
C SER A 463 5.51 -48.09 11.64
N PRO A 464 4.38 -47.74 10.99
CA PRO A 464 4.36 -46.63 10.04
C PRO A 464 4.59 -45.28 10.75
N GLU A 465 4.28 -45.20 12.06
CA GLU A 465 4.46 -44.01 12.88
C GLU A 465 5.94 -43.68 13.09
N ALA A 466 6.76 -44.67 13.45
CA ALA A 466 8.18 -44.48 13.74
C ALA A 466 8.95 -44.02 12.49
N TYR A 467 8.69 -44.64 11.33
CA TYR A 467 9.23 -44.16 10.05
C TYR A 467 8.73 -42.75 9.70
N THR A 468 7.43 -42.45 9.87
CA THR A 468 6.89 -41.11 9.57
C THR A 468 7.54 -40.01 10.42
N TYR A 469 7.74 -40.25 11.71
CA TYR A 469 8.40 -39.28 12.58
C TYR A 469 9.90 -39.15 12.24
N ARG A 470 10.61 -40.26 11.97
CA ARG A 470 12.02 -40.20 11.57
C ARG A 470 12.22 -39.47 10.24
N GLY A 471 11.38 -39.77 9.25
CA GLY A 471 11.32 -39.06 7.97
C GLY A 471 11.02 -37.57 8.11
N SER A 472 10.17 -37.17 9.07
CA SER A 472 9.92 -35.75 9.36
C SER A 472 11.15 -35.02 9.90
N ILE A 473 12.03 -35.70 10.64
CA ILE A 473 13.29 -35.10 11.10
C ILE A 473 14.27 -34.94 9.93
N PHE A 474 14.39 -35.93 9.04
CA PHE A 474 15.19 -35.78 7.83
C PHE A 474 14.67 -34.64 6.93
N ALA A 475 13.35 -34.48 6.80
CA ALA A 475 12.73 -33.39 6.04
C ALA A 475 12.85 -32.00 6.71
N GLU A 476 13.08 -31.93 8.03
CA GLU A 476 13.44 -30.71 8.75
C GLU A 476 14.95 -30.38 8.64
N GLN A 477 15.80 -31.40 8.45
CA GLN A 477 17.25 -31.26 8.22
C GLN A 477 17.64 -31.05 6.75
N ASP A 478 16.66 -30.85 5.87
CA ASP A 478 16.82 -30.68 4.41
C ASP A 478 17.48 -31.88 3.71
N ASP A 479 17.20 -33.09 4.21
CA ASP A 479 17.59 -34.37 3.59
C ASP A 479 16.34 -35.05 2.97
N PRO A 480 15.96 -34.68 1.74
CA PRO A 480 14.75 -35.19 1.10
C PRO A 480 14.85 -36.68 0.76
N ASP A 481 16.05 -37.21 0.49
CA ASP A 481 16.23 -38.60 0.06
C ASP A 481 15.95 -39.58 1.20
N ARG A 482 16.50 -39.34 2.40
CA ARG A 482 16.20 -40.17 3.58
C ARG A 482 14.78 -39.95 4.09
N ALA A 483 14.25 -38.73 4.00
CA ALA A 483 12.86 -38.45 4.33
C ALA A 483 11.88 -39.20 3.43
N MET A 484 12.08 -39.16 2.11
CA MET A 484 11.23 -39.84 1.13
C MET A 484 11.26 -41.36 1.36
N LYS A 485 12.46 -41.94 1.58
CA LYS A 485 12.60 -43.37 1.88
C LYS A 485 11.82 -43.81 3.12
N ASP A 486 11.86 -43.03 4.19
CA ASP A 486 11.11 -43.33 5.41
C ASP A 486 9.59 -43.15 5.20
N TYR A 487 9.13 -42.13 4.47
CA TYR A 487 7.71 -41.99 4.13
C TYR A 487 7.20 -43.09 3.20
N ASP A 488 8.00 -43.50 2.23
CA ASP A 488 7.69 -44.62 1.33
C ASP A 488 7.60 -45.93 2.10
N GLN A 489 8.49 -46.17 3.06
CA GLN A 489 8.43 -47.35 3.94
C GLN A 489 7.18 -47.33 4.85
N ALA A 490 6.85 -46.18 5.44
CA ALA A 490 5.61 -46.01 6.22
C ALA A 490 4.35 -46.32 5.39
N LEU A 491 4.37 -45.98 4.10
CA LEU A 491 3.27 -46.21 3.17
C LEU A 491 3.31 -47.56 2.45
N LEU A 492 4.42 -48.28 2.52
CA LEU A 492 4.50 -49.70 2.18
C LEU A 492 3.84 -50.53 3.29
N ILE A 493 4.12 -50.20 4.55
CA ILE A 493 3.54 -50.83 5.74
C ILE A 493 2.04 -50.54 5.84
N ASN A 494 1.64 -49.28 5.72
CA ASN A 494 0.24 -48.87 5.71
C ASN A 494 -0.02 -47.84 4.60
N PRO A 495 -0.46 -48.26 3.41
CA PRO A 495 -0.77 -47.37 2.27
C PRO A 495 -1.82 -46.29 2.57
N LEU A 496 -2.59 -46.45 3.65
CA LEU A 496 -3.61 -45.52 4.12
C LEU A 496 -3.16 -44.74 5.37
N TYR A 497 -1.87 -44.70 5.68
CA TYR A 497 -1.35 -43.92 6.80
C TYR A 497 -1.33 -42.42 6.48
N ARG A 498 -2.43 -41.75 6.86
CA ARG A 498 -2.69 -40.33 6.55
C ARG A 498 -1.52 -39.39 6.89
N GLN A 499 -0.81 -39.61 7.99
CA GLN A 499 0.29 -38.72 8.39
C GLN A 499 1.48 -38.82 7.42
N ALA A 500 1.89 -40.03 7.00
CA ALA A 500 2.93 -40.19 5.98
C ALA A 500 2.50 -39.60 4.63
N LEU A 501 1.28 -39.86 4.15
CA LEU A 501 0.79 -39.24 2.91
C LEU A 501 0.82 -37.71 2.97
N THR A 502 0.43 -37.13 4.11
CA THR A 502 0.45 -35.67 4.30
C THR A 502 1.89 -35.14 4.29
N GLN A 503 2.82 -35.78 5.02
CA GLN A 503 4.21 -35.32 5.10
C GLN A 503 4.99 -35.54 3.79
N ARG A 504 4.75 -36.68 3.10
CA ARG A 504 5.31 -36.93 1.77
C ARG A 504 4.76 -35.97 0.73
N GLY A 505 3.47 -35.63 0.81
CA GLY A 505 2.85 -34.58 -0.01
C GLY A 505 3.44 -33.19 0.22
N ILE A 506 3.78 -32.84 1.47
CA ILE A 506 4.53 -31.61 1.80
C ILE A 506 5.92 -31.66 1.16
N LEU A 507 6.62 -32.79 1.24
CA LEU A 507 7.97 -32.94 0.68
C LEU A 507 7.99 -32.87 -0.84
N TRP A 508 7.08 -33.57 -1.54
CA TRP A 508 6.91 -33.44 -3.00
C TRP A 508 6.63 -31.99 -3.42
N GLY A 509 5.80 -31.27 -2.65
CA GLY A 509 5.53 -29.84 -2.88
C GLY A 509 6.76 -28.95 -2.71
N LYS A 510 7.65 -29.25 -1.75
CA LYS A 510 8.96 -28.57 -1.61
C LYS A 510 9.90 -28.88 -2.78
N MET A 511 9.90 -30.13 -3.27
CA MET A 511 10.72 -30.59 -4.39
C MET A 511 10.20 -30.16 -5.77
N GLY A 512 9.01 -29.55 -5.84
CA GLY A 512 8.40 -29.04 -7.08
C GLY A 512 7.55 -30.05 -7.86
N ASP A 513 7.42 -31.29 -7.39
CA ASP A 513 6.57 -32.32 -8.00
C ASP A 513 5.13 -32.18 -7.48
N LEU A 514 4.44 -31.18 -8.01
CA LEU A 514 3.10 -30.82 -7.56
C LEU A 514 2.05 -31.92 -7.85
N ASP A 515 2.23 -32.72 -8.89
CA ASP A 515 1.32 -33.81 -9.24
C ASP A 515 1.36 -34.94 -8.20
N LYS A 516 2.57 -35.36 -7.76
CA LYS A 516 2.69 -36.34 -6.68
C LYS A 516 2.23 -35.77 -5.34
N ALA A 517 2.52 -34.50 -5.06
CA ALA A 517 2.01 -33.82 -3.86
C ALA A 517 0.48 -33.84 -3.81
N VAL A 518 -0.18 -33.44 -4.90
CA VAL A 518 -1.64 -33.46 -5.06
C VAL A 518 -2.20 -34.88 -4.98
N SER A 519 -1.54 -35.88 -5.59
CA SER A 519 -1.90 -37.29 -5.45
C SER A 519 -1.92 -37.74 -3.99
N ASP A 520 -0.86 -37.47 -3.24
CA ASP A 520 -0.74 -37.93 -1.85
C ASP A 520 -1.68 -37.17 -0.91
N TYR A 521 -1.90 -35.86 -1.12
CA TYR A 521 -2.97 -35.14 -0.41
C TYR A 521 -4.36 -35.68 -0.77
N ASN A 522 -4.62 -36.00 -2.03
CA ASN A 522 -5.90 -36.58 -2.44
C ASN A 522 -6.11 -37.97 -1.84
N LYS A 523 -5.06 -38.78 -1.66
CA LYS A 523 -5.11 -40.04 -0.90
C LYS A 523 -5.34 -39.79 0.60
N ALA A 524 -4.60 -38.86 1.20
CA ALA A 524 -4.78 -38.45 2.61
C ALA A 524 -6.22 -37.96 2.88
N LEU A 525 -6.81 -37.26 1.91
CA LEU A 525 -8.20 -36.81 1.91
C LEU A 525 -9.18 -37.94 1.57
N SER A 526 -8.84 -38.89 0.70
CA SER A 526 -9.73 -40.01 0.35
C SER A 526 -9.92 -40.97 1.53
N ILE A 527 -8.89 -41.14 2.36
CA ILE A 527 -8.99 -41.86 3.65
C ILE A 527 -9.97 -41.14 4.59
N SER A 528 -9.97 -39.81 4.57
CA SER A 528 -10.95 -38.99 5.29
C SER A 528 -12.31 -38.86 4.57
N ARG A 529 -12.45 -39.44 3.37
CA ARG A 529 -13.68 -39.51 2.57
C ARG A 529 -14.17 -40.94 2.41
N GLY A 530 -13.63 -41.93 3.13
CA GLY A 530 -14.25 -43.26 3.24
C GLY A 530 -15.68 -43.20 3.78
N ASP A 531 -15.97 -42.18 4.58
CA ASP A 531 -17.31 -41.82 5.07
C ASP A 531 -18.13 -40.97 4.07
N ALA A 532 -17.59 -40.65 2.88
CA ALA A 532 -18.18 -39.74 1.89
C ALA A 532 -17.58 -39.90 0.47
N VAL A 533 -17.73 -41.06 -0.16
CA VAL A 533 -17.39 -41.24 -1.59
C VAL A 533 -18.65 -41.17 -2.47
N GLU A 534 -18.89 -40.01 -3.07
CA GLU A 534 -19.08 -39.95 -4.53
C GLU A 534 -18.91 -38.52 -5.07
N LYS A 535 -18.24 -38.42 -6.23
CA LYS A 535 -18.09 -37.24 -7.12
C LYS A 535 -17.27 -36.05 -6.61
N THR A 536 -16.20 -35.56 -7.25
CA THR A 536 -15.16 -36.01 -8.21
C THR A 536 -14.53 -34.73 -8.78
N THR A 537 -13.18 -34.66 -8.87
CA THR A 537 -12.36 -33.89 -9.87
C THR A 537 -12.61 -32.37 -10.11
N SER A 538 -11.63 -31.52 -10.41
CA SER A 538 -10.15 -31.60 -10.47
C SER A 538 -9.57 -30.17 -10.35
N ILE A 539 -8.25 -30.00 -10.44
CA ILE A 539 -7.51 -28.77 -10.10
C ILE A 539 -6.97 -28.04 -11.35
N ALA A 540 -7.04 -26.70 -11.33
CA ALA A 540 -6.15 -25.70 -11.94
C ALA A 540 -6.64 -24.30 -11.46
N ASP A 541 -5.86 -23.25 -11.21
CA ASP A 541 -4.41 -23.11 -11.07
C ASP A 541 -4.08 -21.90 -10.15
N SER A 542 -2.82 -21.81 -9.70
CA SER A 542 -2.14 -20.77 -8.90
C SER A 542 -2.81 -19.41 -8.53
N ARG A 543 -2.54 -18.98 -7.28
CA ARG A 543 -2.67 -17.62 -6.64
C ARG A 543 -4.01 -17.31 -5.94
N GLY A 544 -3.93 -16.72 -4.73
CA GLY A 544 -5.03 -16.02 -4.03
C GLY A 544 -5.89 -16.79 -3.00
N ASP A 545 -6.21 -18.08 -3.20
CA ASP A 545 -7.37 -18.70 -2.52
C ASP A 545 -7.09 -19.66 -1.34
N ALA A 546 -6.07 -19.39 -0.52
CA ALA A 546 -5.67 -20.31 0.55
C ALA A 546 -6.47 -20.20 1.87
N VAL A 547 -7.26 -19.14 2.09
CA VAL A 547 -7.89 -18.86 3.41
C VAL A 547 -9.30 -19.42 3.58
N GLU A 548 -10.01 -19.81 2.51
CA GLU A 548 -11.40 -20.28 2.60
C GLU A 548 -11.61 -21.78 2.84
N LYS A 549 -10.54 -22.60 2.83
CA LYS A 549 -10.66 -24.07 2.82
C LYS A 549 -10.65 -24.77 4.19
N THR A 550 -10.54 -24.04 5.31
CA THR A 550 -10.39 -24.65 6.66
C THR A 550 -11.45 -24.30 7.70
N THR A 551 -12.31 -23.29 7.49
CA THR A 551 -13.34 -22.86 8.45
C THR A 551 -14.76 -23.32 8.09
N ALA A 552 -14.90 -24.59 7.70
CA ALA A 552 -16.15 -25.11 7.14
C ALA A 552 -16.60 -26.50 7.64
N ILE A 553 -16.02 -27.05 8.72
CA ILE A 553 -16.61 -28.15 9.50
C ILE A 553 -16.41 -27.87 11.00
N ALA A 554 -17.34 -27.09 11.57
CA ALA A 554 -17.69 -27.05 12.99
C ALA A 554 -19.14 -26.52 13.08
N ASP A 555 -19.86 -26.89 14.13
CA ASP A 555 -21.22 -26.43 14.44
C ASP A 555 -22.32 -26.78 13.42
N SER A 556 -22.58 -28.07 13.27
CA SER A 556 -23.92 -28.57 12.95
C SER A 556 -24.43 -29.47 14.07
N ASN A 557 -25.23 -28.91 14.99
CA ASN A 557 -26.17 -29.66 15.83
C ASN A 557 -27.16 -28.73 16.56
N LYS A 558 -28.31 -28.50 15.93
CA LYS A 558 -29.61 -28.25 16.56
C LYS A 558 -30.70 -28.33 15.50
N GLU A 559 -31.56 -29.32 15.63
CA GLU A 559 -32.72 -29.51 14.76
C GLU A 559 -33.80 -28.49 15.09
N ASP A 560 -34.46 -27.96 14.06
CA ASP A 560 -35.93 -27.94 13.99
C ASP A 560 -36.39 -27.54 12.59
N SER A 561 -37.44 -28.21 12.07
CA SER A 561 -38.30 -27.93 10.89
C SER A 561 -37.71 -27.37 9.55
N SER A 562 -36.40 -27.15 9.44
CA SER A 562 -35.76 -26.33 8.40
C SER A 562 -34.92 -27.12 7.37
N ALA A 563 -34.88 -28.45 7.50
CA ALA A 563 -33.98 -29.31 6.74
C ALA A 563 -34.15 -29.16 5.21
N GLU A 564 -35.39 -29.15 4.71
CA GLU A 564 -35.66 -29.07 3.27
C GLU A 564 -35.22 -27.73 2.66
N GLY A 565 -35.55 -26.61 3.30
CA GLY A 565 -35.09 -25.28 2.88
C GLY A 565 -33.57 -25.14 2.97
N SER A 566 -32.95 -25.69 4.02
CA SER A 566 -31.49 -25.70 4.18
C SER A 566 -30.79 -26.51 3.07
N ILE A 567 -31.35 -27.66 2.68
CA ILE A 567 -30.85 -28.47 1.56
C ILE A 567 -31.04 -27.74 0.23
N GLN A 568 -32.21 -27.15 -0.03
CA GLN A 568 -32.46 -26.40 -1.26
C GLN A 568 -31.56 -25.17 -1.41
N ALA A 569 -31.31 -24.41 -0.32
CA ALA A 569 -30.38 -23.29 -0.32
C ALA A 569 -28.94 -23.75 -0.61
N LYS A 570 -28.48 -24.86 0.00
CA LYS A 570 -27.17 -25.46 -0.28
C LYS A 570 -27.04 -25.93 -1.73
N ASN A 571 -28.09 -26.53 -2.31
CA ASN A 571 -28.09 -26.96 -3.71
C ASN A 571 -28.01 -25.77 -4.68
N ALA A 572 -28.77 -24.70 -4.42
CA ALA A 572 -28.68 -23.46 -5.19
C ALA A 572 -27.27 -22.83 -5.07
N PHE A 573 -26.70 -22.77 -3.85
CA PHE A 573 -25.33 -22.28 -3.64
C PHE A 573 -24.28 -23.09 -4.42
N ASN A 574 -24.32 -24.43 -4.34
CA ASN A 574 -23.39 -25.30 -5.07
C ASN A 574 -23.52 -25.14 -6.59
N SER A 575 -24.75 -24.97 -7.09
CA SER A 575 -25.02 -24.65 -8.51
C SER A 575 -24.41 -23.30 -8.91
N GLY A 576 -24.49 -22.28 -8.05
CA GLY A 576 -23.84 -20.98 -8.25
C GLY A 576 -22.32 -21.08 -8.34
N ILE A 577 -21.69 -21.86 -7.47
CA ILE A 577 -20.24 -22.12 -7.51
C ILE A 577 -19.84 -22.82 -8.82
N GLU A 578 -20.58 -23.84 -9.26
CA GLU A 578 -20.31 -24.57 -10.51
C GLU A 578 -20.47 -23.69 -11.76
N LEU A 579 -21.45 -22.80 -11.79
CA LEU A 579 -21.64 -21.84 -12.89
C LEU A 579 -20.53 -20.78 -12.89
N GLY A 580 -20.13 -20.30 -11.71
CA GLY A 580 -19.03 -19.34 -11.56
C GLY A 580 -17.71 -19.88 -12.12
N LYS A 581 -17.35 -21.13 -11.79
CA LYS A 581 -16.18 -21.82 -12.37
C LYS A 581 -16.21 -21.94 -13.89
N LYS A 582 -17.41 -22.05 -14.49
CA LYS A 582 -17.61 -22.14 -15.94
C LYS A 582 -17.58 -20.77 -16.63
N GLY A 583 -17.41 -19.68 -15.88
CA GLY A 583 -17.46 -18.30 -16.39
C GLY A 583 -18.88 -17.78 -16.63
N ASP A 584 -19.92 -18.55 -16.30
CA ASP A 584 -21.32 -18.10 -16.41
C ASP A 584 -21.70 -17.28 -15.16
N LEU A 585 -21.11 -16.08 -15.08
CA LEU A 585 -21.23 -15.19 -13.94
C LEU A 585 -22.69 -14.75 -13.70
N ASP A 586 -23.48 -14.59 -14.77
CA ASP A 586 -24.87 -14.15 -14.68
C ASP A 586 -25.79 -15.21 -14.08
N ASN A 587 -25.69 -16.47 -14.54
CA ASN A 587 -26.50 -17.52 -13.95
C ASN A 587 -25.97 -17.94 -12.55
N ALA A 588 -24.66 -17.82 -12.31
CA ALA A 588 -24.10 -18.00 -10.96
C ALA A 588 -24.68 -16.99 -9.95
N VAL A 589 -24.75 -15.70 -10.29
CA VAL A 589 -25.38 -14.66 -9.46
C VAL A 589 -26.87 -14.95 -9.22
N LYS A 590 -27.60 -15.47 -10.20
CA LYS A 590 -29.01 -15.91 -10.01
C LYS A 590 -29.12 -17.07 -9.02
N GLN A 591 -28.25 -18.08 -9.11
CA GLN A 591 -28.29 -19.21 -8.17
C GLN A 591 -27.92 -18.81 -6.75
N PHE A 592 -26.94 -17.91 -6.55
CA PHE A 592 -26.67 -17.36 -5.22
C PHE A 592 -27.82 -16.50 -4.70
N THR A 593 -28.49 -15.74 -5.57
CA THR A 593 -29.70 -14.98 -5.19
C THR A 593 -30.79 -15.92 -4.71
N ARG A 594 -31.06 -17.01 -5.44
CA ARG A 594 -31.99 -18.06 -5.02
C ARG A 594 -31.59 -18.71 -3.68
N ALA A 595 -30.29 -18.96 -3.46
CA ALA A 595 -29.80 -19.50 -2.19
C ALA A 595 -30.06 -18.55 -1.00
N ILE A 596 -29.94 -17.23 -1.24
CA ILE A 596 -30.23 -16.16 -0.28
C ILE A 596 -31.73 -16.01 -0.04
N GLU A 597 -32.56 -16.11 -1.07
CA GLU A 597 -34.03 -16.05 -0.94
C GLU A 597 -34.58 -17.22 -0.11
N ILE A 598 -34.03 -18.43 -0.30
CA ILE A 598 -34.40 -19.62 0.48
C ILE A 598 -33.83 -19.57 1.90
N ASN A 599 -32.60 -19.07 2.07
CA ASN A 599 -31.97 -18.90 3.39
C ASN A 599 -31.31 -17.50 3.53
N PRO A 600 -32.05 -16.51 4.07
CA PRO A 600 -31.57 -15.13 4.22
C PRO A 600 -30.40 -14.95 5.19
N THR A 601 -29.98 -15.96 5.95
CA THR A 601 -28.79 -15.93 6.82
C THR A 601 -27.59 -16.67 6.23
N PHE A 602 -27.65 -17.09 4.96
CA PHE A 602 -26.58 -17.87 4.33
C PHE A 602 -25.37 -17.01 3.91
N VAL A 603 -24.50 -16.71 4.88
CA VAL A 603 -23.27 -15.89 4.77
C VAL A 603 -22.48 -16.16 3.47
N LYS A 604 -22.20 -17.44 3.18
CA LYS A 604 -21.38 -17.85 2.04
C LYS A 604 -22.03 -17.49 0.69
N ALA A 605 -23.36 -17.51 0.59
CA ALA A 605 -24.06 -17.14 -0.64
C ALA A 605 -23.98 -15.63 -0.89
N TYR A 606 -24.13 -14.79 0.14
CA TYR A 606 -23.86 -13.36 0.02
C TYR A 606 -22.40 -13.09 -0.36
N PHE A 607 -21.45 -13.68 0.36
CA PHE A 607 -20.02 -13.46 0.10
C PHE A 607 -19.62 -13.85 -1.33
N ASN A 608 -20.03 -15.04 -1.81
CA ASN A 608 -19.70 -15.49 -3.17
C ASN A 608 -20.44 -14.70 -4.25
N ARG A 609 -21.68 -14.24 -4.01
CA ARG A 609 -22.35 -13.31 -4.93
C ARG A 609 -21.62 -11.97 -4.98
N GLY A 610 -21.16 -11.45 -3.84
CA GLY A 610 -20.33 -10.26 -3.73
C GLY A 610 -19.03 -10.37 -4.51
N LEU A 611 -18.33 -11.51 -4.44
CA LEU A 611 -17.12 -11.77 -5.24
C LEU A 611 -17.39 -11.67 -6.75
N LEU A 612 -18.46 -12.32 -7.25
CA LEU A 612 -18.82 -12.25 -8.66
C LEU A 612 -19.25 -10.84 -9.09
N LEU A 613 -19.96 -10.11 -8.22
CA LEU A 613 -20.33 -8.71 -8.47
C LEU A 613 -19.08 -7.81 -8.53
N ASN A 614 -18.07 -8.04 -7.67
CA ASN A 614 -16.77 -7.38 -7.74
C ASN A 614 -16.07 -7.67 -9.07
N GLN A 615 -16.02 -8.94 -9.51
CA GLN A 615 -15.42 -9.34 -10.78
C GLN A 615 -16.12 -8.69 -11.99
N LYS A 616 -17.44 -8.50 -11.92
CA LYS A 616 -18.25 -7.79 -12.91
C LYS A 616 -18.17 -6.26 -12.81
N GLY A 617 -17.36 -5.69 -11.92
CA GLY A 617 -17.27 -4.25 -11.68
C GLY A 617 -18.49 -3.62 -10.98
N SER A 618 -19.42 -4.43 -10.47
CA SER A 618 -20.64 -4.01 -9.77
C SER A 618 -20.37 -3.74 -8.28
N TYR A 619 -19.33 -2.95 -7.99
CA TYR A 619 -18.73 -2.79 -6.65
C TYR A 619 -19.72 -2.36 -5.56
N VAL A 620 -20.67 -1.47 -5.87
CA VAL A 620 -21.68 -1.00 -4.90
C VAL A 620 -22.60 -2.14 -4.43
N GLN A 621 -22.97 -3.05 -5.35
CA GLN A 621 -23.78 -4.23 -5.02
C GLN A 621 -22.95 -5.27 -4.27
N ALA A 622 -21.67 -5.45 -4.65
CA ALA A 622 -20.74 -6.30 -3.93
C ALA A 622 -20.55 -5.85 -2.47
N ILE A 623 -20.35 -4.55 -2.23
CA ILE A 623 -20.27 -3.96 -0.88
C ILE A 623 -21.55 -4.22 -0.07
N ALA A 624 -22.73 -4.14 -0.68
CA ALA A 624 -23.99 -4.45 0.00
C ALA A 624 -24.08 -5.94 0.42
N ASP A 625 -23.58 -6.86 -0.41
CA ASP A 625 -23.50 -8.28 -0.09
C ASP A 625 -22.45 -8.59 0.99
N PHE A 626 -21.26 -7.97 0.92
CA PHE A 626 -20.25 -8.11 1.98
C PHE A 626 -20.72 -7.49 3.30
N ASN A 627 -21.46 -6.38 3.27
CA ASN A 627 -22.13 -5.84 4.45
C ASN A 627 -23.07 -6.89 5.06
N LYS A 628 -23.87 -7.58 4.26
CA LYS A 628 -24.76 -8.64 4.77
C LYS A 628 -23.99 -9.85 5.31
N ALA A 629 -22.91 -10.27 4.65
CA ALA A 629 -22.04 -11.32 5.16
C ALA A 629 -21.42 -10.94 6.53
N ILE A 630 -20.97 -9.70 6.69
CA ILE A 630 -20.39 -9.16 7.93
C ILE A 630 -21.44 -8.93 9.03
N ASP A 631 -22.65 -8.48 8.67
CA ASP A 631 -23.79 -8.31 9.59
C ASP A 631 -24.16 -9.65 10.27
N ILE A 632 -24.06 -10.75 9.51
CA ILE A 632 -24.38 -12.11 9.99
C ILE A 632 -23.17 -12.75 10.69
N GLU A 633 -21.95 -12.60 10.14
CA GLU A 633 -20.71 -13.18 10.68
C GLU A 633 -19.60 -12.12 10.85
N PRO A 634 -19.59 -11.34 11.96
CA PRO A 634 -18.65 -10.23 12.16
C PRO A 634 -17.17 -10.63 12.31
N GLN A 635 -16.88 -11.92 12.40
CA GLN A 635 -15.51 -12.45 12.48
C GLN A 635 -14.96 -12.87 11.10
N TYR A 636 -15.75 -12.73 10.03
CA TYR A 636 -15.36 -13.22 8.70
C TYR A 636 -14.35 -12.30 8.01
N ALA A 637 -13.07 -12.46 8.37
CA ALA A 637 -11.97 -11.60 7.92
C ALA A 637 -11.89 -11.41 6.40
N ARG A 638 -12.19 -12.45 5.60
CA ARG A 638 -12.14 -12.35 4.13
C ARG A 638 -13.20 -11.38 3.59
N ALA A 639 -14.40 -11.32 4.18
CA ALA A 639 -15.43 -10.36 3.76
C ALA A 639 -14.99 -8.90 3.94
N TYR A 640 -14.21 -8.59 4.97
CA TYR A 640 -13.60 -7.27 5.13
C TYR A 640 -12.55 -6.98 4.04
N VAL A 641 -11.68 -7.94 3.69
CA VAL A 641 -10.71 -7.77 2.59
C VAL A 641 -11.42 -7.46 1.28
N GLU A 642 -12.41 -8.27 0.90
CA GLU A 642 -13.09 -8.13 -0.40
C GLU A 642 -13.98 -6.86 -0.47
N ARG A 643 -14.56 -6.44 0.66
CA ARG A 643 -15.24 -5.14 0.79
C ARG A 643 -14.25 -3.98 0.66
N GLY A 644 -13.09 -4.06 1.30
CA GLY A 644 -12.04 -3.06 1.18
C GLY A 644 -11.48 -2.96 -0.25
N ILE A 645 -11.35 -4.08 -0.96
CA ILE A 645 -10.98 -4.12 -2.39
C ILE A 645 -12.05 -3.42 -3.23
N ALA A 646 -13.34 -3.69 -2.98
CA ALA A 646 -14.44 -3.03 -3.66
C ALA A 646 -14.43 -1.50 -3.42
N SER A 647 -14.20 -1.05 -2.18
CA SER A 647 -14.04 0.36 -1.83
C SER A 647 -12.83 1.00 -2.52
N ASN A 648 -11.68 0.31 -2.58
CA ASN A 648 -10.52 0.75 -3.36
C ASN A 648 -10.86 0.95 -4.85
N LYS A 649 -11.67 0.07 -5.46
CA LYS A 649 -12.12 0.22 -6.86
C LYS A 649 -13.08 1.39 -7.08
N LEU A 650 -13.80 1.82 -6.03
CA LEU A 650 -14.61 3.04 -6.00
C LEU A 650 -13.82 4.30 -5.60
N ASN A 651 -12.51 4.20 -5.36
CA ASN A 651 -11.64 5.24 -4.81
C ASN A 651 -12.01 5.69 -3.37
N ASP A 652 -12.81 4.91 -2.64
CA ASP A 652 -13.06 5.14 -1.21
C ASP A 652 -11.94 4.49 -0.38
N TYR A 653 -10.79 5.15 -0.40
CA TYR A 653 -9.58 4.69 0.27
C TYR A 653 -9.70 4.69 1.80
N GLU A 654 -10.57 5.51 2.40
CA GLU A 654 -10.75 5.57 3.86
C GLU A 654 -11.57 4.38 4.37
N GLN A 655 -12.66 4.04 3.69
CA GLN A 655 -13.42 2.83 4.00
C GLN A 655 -12.57 1.58 3.75
N ALA A 656 -11.80 1.55 2.67
CA ALA A 656 -10.88 0.46 2.37
C ALA A 656 -9.84 0.25 3.48
N ILE A 657 -9.15 1.32 3.91
CA ILE A 657 -8.18 1.26 5.03
C ILE A 657 -8.84 0.76 6.33
N THR A 658 -10.07 1.22 6.62
CA THR A 658 -10.83 0.78 7.79
C THR A 658 -11.12 -0.73 7.75
N ASP A 659 -11.51 -1.25 6.59
CA ASP A 659 -11.79 -2.66 6.42
C ASP A 659 -10.54 -3.53 6.43
N PHE A 660 -9.44 -3.10 5.81
CA PHE A 660 -8.17 -3.82 5.91
C PHE A 660 -7.59 -3.79 7.34
N ASN A 661 -7.77 -2.70 8.09
CA ASN A 661 -7.42 -2.66 9.51
C ASN A 661 -8.18 -3.74 10.28
N LYS A 662 -9.48 -3.92 10.03
CA LYS A 662 -10.27 -4.96 10.68
C LYS A 662 -9.88 -6.36 10.21
N ALA A 663 -9.63 -6.56 8.92
CA ALA A 663 -9.13 -7.82 8.39
C ALA A 663 -7.77 -8.24 9.00
N ILE A 664 -6.87 -7.28 9.23
CA ILE A 664 -5.56 -7.51 9.86
C ILE A 664 -5.69 -7.77 11.37
N GLU A 665 -6.63 -7.12 12.06
CA GLU A 665 -6.97 -7.40 13.47
C GLU A 665 -7.45 -8.86 13.63
N LEU A 666 -8.32 -9.32 12.71
CA LEU A 666 -8.86 -10.68 12.70
C LEU A 666 -7.87 -11.73 12.17
N SER A 667 -6.99 -11.35 11.22
CA SER A 667 -5.98 -12.22 10.61
C SER A 667 -4.64 -11.50 10.43
N PRO A 668 -3.77 -11.48 11.47
CA PRO A 668 -2.48 -10.76 11.44
C PRO A 668 -1.42 -11.29 10.46
N LYS A 669 -1.76 -12.31 9.67
CA LYS A 669 -0.91 -12.89 8.61
C LYS A 669 -1.52 -12.77 7.20
N SER A 670 -2.59 -11.98 7.03
CA SER A 670 -3.17 -11.70 5.71
C SER A 670 -2.28 -10.74 4.91
N ASP A 671 -1.45 -11.30 4.03
CA ASP A 671 -0.57 -10.56 3.12
C ASP A 671 -1.37 -9.72 2.10
N ASP A 672 -2.49 -10.23 1.60
CA ASP A 672 -3.44 -9.50 0.76
C ASP A 672 -4.01 -8.26 1.46
N ALA A 673 -4.35 -8.35 2.76
CA ALA A 673 -4.87 -7.20 3.51
C ALA A 673 -3.80 -6.13 3.73
N TYR A 674 -2.55 -6.52 4.03
CA TYR A 674 -1.43 -5.58 4.09
C TYR A 674 -1.18 -4.95 2.71
N PHE A 675 -1.14 -5.74 1.63
CA PHE A 675 -0.89 -5.23 0.28
C PHE A 675 -1.94 -4.20 -0.14
N ASN A 676 -3.22 -4.54 -0.01
CA ASN A 676 -4.29 -3.66 -0.45
C ASN A 676 -4.43 -2.41 0.43
N ARG A 677 -4.09 -2.48 1.73
CA ARG A 677 -3.98 -1.28 2.59
C ARG A 677 -2.79 -0.41 2.21
N GLY A 678 -1.64 -1.02 1.89
CA GLY A 678 -0.47 -0.33 1.36
C GLY A 678 -0.77 0.40 0.05
N PHE A 679 -1.55 -0.23 -0.84
CA PHE A 679 -2.06 0.39 -2.06
C PHE A 679 -2.98 1.59 -1.75
N SER A 680 -3.93 1.47 -0.80
CA SER A 680 -4.77 2.59 -0.36
C SER A 680 -3.94 3.75 0.20
N TYR A 681 -2.93 3.46 1.03
CA TYR A 681 -2.01 4.48 1.53
C TYR A 681 -1.20 5.14 0.41
N GLN A 682 -0.70 4.38 -0.56
CA GLN A 682 0.01 4.91 -1.73
C GLN A 682 -0.89 5.84 -2.57
N LYS A 683 -2.18 5.51 -2.73
CA LYS A 683 -3.15 6.35 -3.44
C LYS A 683 -3.53 7.63 -2.68
N LYS A 684 -3.42 7.63 -1.35
CA LYS A 684 -3.52 8.81 -0.49
C LYS A 684 -2.18 9.56 -0.29
N ASP A 685 -1.16 9.21 -1.07
CA ASP A 685 0.22 9.73 -0.98
C ASP A 685 0.89 9.58 0.41
N ASN A 686 0.39 8.67 1.25
CA ASN A 686 1.01 8.31 2.52
C ASN A 686 2.08 7.24 2.30
N LEU A 687 3.20 7.67 1.71
CA LEU A 687 4.24 6.78 1.21
C LEU A 687 4.91 5.95 2.32
N GLU A 688 5.12 6.49 3.52
CA GLU A 688 5.74 5.76 4.63
C GLU A 688 4.92 4.56 5.10
N LEU A 689 3.61 4.73 5.29
CA LEU A 689 2.72 3.64 5.69
C LEU A 689 2.57 2.61 4.57
N ALA A 690 2.52 3.04 3.32
CA ALA A 690 2.51 2.15 2.17
C ALA A 690 3.79 1.28 2.09
N LEU A 691 4.97 1.88 2.25
CA LEU A 691 6.26 1.18 2.26
C LEU A 691 6.33 0.15 3.40
N LYS A 692 5.85 0.51 4.60
CA LYS A 692 5.75 -0.39 5.76
C LYS A 692 4.85 -1.60 5.47
N ASP A 693 3.71 -1.38 4.83
CA ASP A 693 2.77 -2.44 4.51
C ASP A 693 3.26 -3.35 3.38
N PHE A 694 3.88 -2.82 2.31
CA PHE A 694 4.51 -3.65 1.27
C PHE A 694 5.69 -4.46 1.82
N ASN A 695 6.52 -3.89 2.70
CA ASN A 695 7.55 -4.63 3.43
C ASN A 695 6.94 -5.75 4.29
N LYS A 696 5.78 -5.50 4.93
CA LYS A 696 5.08 -6.51 5.71
C LYS A 696 4.52 -7.62 4.83
N THR A 697 3.90 -7.31 3.69
CA THR A 697 3.47 -8.27 2.67
C THR A 697 4.63 -9.16 2.23
N ILE A 698 5.75 -8.59 1.79
CA ILE A 698 6.95 -9.33 1.34
C ILE A 698 7.53 -10.22 2.46
N SER A 699 7.48 -9.77 3.72
CA SER A 699 7.94 -10.57 4.87
C SER A 699 7.07 -11.80 5.17
N ILE A 700 5.78 -11.76 4.79
CA ILE A 700 4.85 -12.88 4.92
C ILE A 700 4.95 -13.78 3.67
N ASN A 701 4.96 -13.17 2.49
CA ASN A 701 4.96 -13.84 1.19
C ASN A 701 6.02 -13.24 0.26
N LYS A 702 7.18 -13.91 0.21
CA LYS A 702 8.31 -13.52 -0.65
C LYS A 702 8.07 -13.68 -2.16
N ARG A 703 6.91 -14.19 -2.59
CA ARG A 703 6.54 -14.36 -4.01
C ARG A 703 5.43 -13.38 -4.46
N TYR A 704 5.05 -12.41 -3.62
CA TYR A 704 4.03 -11.42 -3.93
C TYR A 704 4.57 -10.36 -4.92
N THR A 705 4.42 -10.65 -6.23
CA THR A 705 5.01 -9.87 -7.34
C THR A 705 4.65 -8.39 -7.28
N GLU A 706 3.37 -8.09 -7.06
CA GLU A 706 2.81 -6.75 -7.08
C GLU A 706 3.37 -5.90 -5.92
N ALA A 707 3.69 -6.51 -4.78
CA ALA A 707 4.24 -5.80 -3.62
C ALA A 707 5.66 -5.28 -3.90
N TYR A 708 6.50 -6.06 -4.59
CA TYR A 708 7.81 -5.59 -5.06
C TYR A 708 7.65 -4.43 -6.05
N ASN A 709 6.80 -4.58 -7.07
CA ASN A 709 6.58 -3.50 -8.04
C ASN A 709 6.03 -2.20 -7.39
N HIS A 710 5.07 -2.31 -6.48
CA HIS A 710 4.51 -1.15 -5.78
C HIS A 710 5.50 -0.52 -4.79
N ARG A 711 6.36 -1.32 -4.13
CA ARG A 711 7.47 -0.81 -3.31
C ARG A 711 8.51 -0.10 -4.17
N GLY A 712 8.90 -0.66 -5.32
CA GLY A 712 9.83 -0.04 -6.27
C GLY A 712 9.36 1.33 -6.77
N ILE A 713 8.04 1.50 -7.02
CA ILE A 713 7.46 2.83 -7.35
C ILE A 713 7.69 3.85 -6.22
N ILE A 714 7.59 3.44 -4.95
CA ILE A 714 7.84 4.32 -3.80
C ILE A 714 9.33 4.58 -3.61
N LEU A 715 10.19 3.57 -3.77
CA LEU A 715 11.64 3.73 -3.69
C LEU A 715 12.15 4.72 -4.75
N ASN A 716 11.66 4.63 -6.00
CA ASN A 716 11.98 5.60 -7.05
C ASN A 716 11.52 7.02 -6.68
N LYS A 717 10.26 7.19 -6.21
CA LYS A 717 9.76 8.49 -5.71
C LYS A 717 10.61 9.08 -4.58
N ASN A 718 11.20 8.23 -3.73
CA ASN A 718 12.06 8.63 -2.63
C ASN A 718 13.53 8.83 -3.05
N GLY A 719 13.88 8.62 -4.33
CA GLY A 719 15.24 8.74 -4.86
C GLY A 719 16.13 7.51 -4.68
N ASP A 720 15.63 6.41 -4.08
CA ASP A 720 16.34 5.13 -4.03
C ASP A 720 16.14 4.37 -5.35
N VAL A 721 16.84 4.85 -6.37
CA VAL A 721 16.87 4.30 -7.73
C VAL A 721 17.44 2.87 -7.74
N THR A 722 18.40 2.58 -6.85
CA THR A 722 19.01 1.26 -6.67
C THR A 722 18.00 0.23 -6.18
N GLY A 723 17.33 0.48 -5.05
CA GLY A 723 16.32 -0.41 -4.50
C GLY A 723 15.09 -0.53 -5.41
N ALA A 724 14.71 0.54 -6.11
CA ALA A 724 13.65 0.47 -7.12
C ALA A 724 13.98 -0.49 -8.27
N LEU A 725 15.20 -0.46 -8.79
CA LEU A 725 15.65 -1.35 -9.85
C LEU A 725 15.70 -2.82 -9.40
N GLU A 726 16.20 -3.08 -8.18
CA GLU A 726 16.18 -4.42 -7.57
C GLU A 726 14.75 -4.97 -7.39
N ASP A 727 13.82 -4.12 -6.96
CA ASP A 727 12.40 -4.47 -6.81
C ASP A 727 11.72 -4.79 -8.15
N TYR A 728 11.96 -3.99 -9.19
CA TYR A 728 11.40 -4.26 -10.52
C TYR A 728 12.00 -5.52 -11.14
N ASN A 729 13.30 -5.76 -10.97
CA ASN A 729 13.93 -7.02 -11.40
C ASN A 729 13.32 -8.21 -10.66
N THR A 730 13.20 -8.13 -9.33
CA THR A 730 12.58 -9.20 -8.53
C THR A 730 11.12 -9.47 -8.94
N ALA A 731 10.34 -8.43 -9.24
CA ALA A 731 8.98 -8.59 -9.74
C ALA A 731 8.93 -9.27 -11.12
N ILE A 732 9.88 -8.96 -12.01
CA ILE A 732 10.02 -9.60 -13.33
C ILE A 732 10.45 -11.07 -13.17
N ASP A 733 11.40 -11.38 -12.29
CA ASP A 733 11.88 -12.75 -12.03
C ASP A 733 10.77 -13.63 -11.42
N LEU A 734 9.96 -13.07 -10.52
CA LEU A 734 8.79 -13.75 -9.93
C LEU A 734 7.63 -13.93 -10.92
N ASN A 735 7.50 -13.05 -11.91
CA ASN A 735 6.46 -13.12 -12.94
C ASN A 735 6.90 -12.47 -14.27
N PRO A 736 7.56 -13.22 -15.16
CA PRO A 736 8.06 -12.69 -16.44
C PRO A 736 6.98 -12.22 -17.42
N LYS A 737 5.69 -12.38 -17.08
CA LYS A 737 4.53 -11.89 -17.85
C LYS A 737 3.90 -10.62 -17.27
N TYR A 738 4.46 -10.03 -16.21
CA TYR A 738 3.88 -8.86 -15.55
C TYR A 738 4.27 -7.55 -16.25
N SER A 739 3.44 -7.12 -17.22
CA SER A 739 3.69 -5.93 -18.06
C SER A 739 3.98 -4.65 -17.26
N ALA A 740 3.35 -4.47 -16.09
CA ALA A 740 3.54 -3.31 -15.24
C ALA A 740 4.96 -3.15 -14.67
N ALA A 741 5.66 -4.25 -14.34
CA ALA A 741 7.03 -4.15 -13.83
C ALA A 741 8.03 -3.75 -14.92
N TYR A 742 7.88 -4.29 -16.13
CA TYR A 742 8.63 -3.81 -17.30
C TYR A 742 8.35 -2.33 -17.58
N PHE A 743 7.07 -1.91 -17.57
CA PHE A 743 6.71 -0.50 -17.77
C PHE A 743 7.37 0.43 -16.73
N ASN A 744 7.32 0.07 -15.45
CA ASN A 744 7.91 0.90 -14.39
C ASN A 744 9.45 0.91 -14.42
N ARG A 745 10.09 -0.21 -14.78
CA ARG A 745 11.53 -0.27 -15.03
C ARG A 745 11.93 0.55 -16.27
N GLY A 746 11.11 0.52 -17.31
CA GLY A 746 11.26 1.33 -18.52
C GLY A 746 11.17 2.84 -18.24
N LEU A 747 10.23 3.26 -17.37
CA LEU A 747 10.16 4.64 -16.87
C LEU A 747 11.44 5.02 -16.12
N LEU A 748 11.91 4.19 -15.18
CA LEU A 748 13.16 4.44 -14.46
C LEU A 748 14.37 4.55 -15.39
N ASN A 749 14.47 3.65 -16.37
CA ASN A 749 15.51 3.69 -17.41
C ASN A 749 15.41 4.96 -18.27
N LEU A 750 14.20 5.46 -18.57
CA LEU A 750 13.97 6.69 -19.33
C LEU A 750 14.38 7.94 -18.55
N ASP A 751 14.11 7.97 -17.24
CA ASP A 751 14.50 9.04 -16.32
C ASP A 751 16.04 9.08 -16.13
N GLN A 752 16.67 7.90 -16.07
CA GLN A 752 18.14 7.74 -16.11
C GLN A 752 18.77 8.02 -17.50
N ASN A 753 17.97 8.42 -18.50
CA ASN A 753 18.39 8.61 -19.90
C ASN A 753 19.05 7.36 -20.55
N SER A 754 18.78 6.17 -20.01
CA SER A 754 19.19 4.87 -20.56
C SER A 754 18.22 4.41 -21.64
N LEU A 755 18.16 5.18 -22.74
CA LEU A 755 17.11 5.10 -23.76
C LEU A 755 16.92 3.70 -24.36
N ASP A 756 18.01 2.97 -24.62
CA ASP A 756 17.93 1.61 -25.19
C ASP A 756 17.20 0.62 -24.27
N LYS A 757 17.55 0.63 -22.98
CA LYS A 757 16.90 -0.22 -21.97
C LYS A 757 15.44 0.17 -21.77
N ALA A 758 15.14 1.47 -21.79
CA ALA A 758 13.77 1.96 -21.72
C ALA A 758 12.92 1.45 -22.91
N ILE A 759 13.47 1.52 -24.13
CA ILE A 759 12.82 1.02 -25.34
C ILE A 759 12.60 -0.50 -25.28
N GLU A 760 13.58 -1.27 -24.79
CA GLU A 760 13.46 -2.72 -24.58
C GLU A 760 12.34 -3.04 -23.58
N ASP A 761 12.36 -2.42 -22.41
CA ASP A 761 11.36 -2.59 -21.35
C ASP A 761 9.95 -2.23 -21.80
N PHE A 762 9.75 -1.08 -22.47
CA PHE A 762 8.45 -0.71 -23.00
C PHE A 762 7.99 -1.64 -24.12
N SER A 763 8.90 -2.13 -24.97
CA SER A 763 8.57 -3.14 -25.98
C SER A 763 8.06 -4.41 -25.34
N ARG A 764 8.70 -4.86 -24.25
CA ARG A 764 8.25 -6.03 -23.51
C ARG A 764 6.92 -5.80 -22.78
N ALA A 765 6.68 -4.61 -22.25
CA ALA A 765 5.40 -4.23 -21.65
C ALA A 765 4.25 -4.18 -22.67
N ILE A 766 4.54 -3.89 -23.95
CA ILE A 766 3.56 -3.89 -25.05
C ILE A 766 3.17 -5.32 -25.46
N GLU A 767 4.14 -6.23 -25.55
CA GLU A 767 3.93 -7.64 -25.91
C GLU A 767 3.11 -8.44 -24.88
N LEU A 768 3.08 -7.99 -23.62
CA LEU A 768 2.51 -8.74 -22.50
C LEU A 768 1.08 -8.27 -22.15
N PRO A 769 0.11 -9.19 -21.97
CA PRO A 769 -1.24 -8.84 -21.55
C PRO A 769 -1.31 -8.53 -20.04
N PRO A 770 -2.06 -7.49 -19.61
CA PRO A 770 -2.74 -6.51 -20.45
C PRO A 770 -1.74 -5.54 -21.10
N THR A 771 -1.86 -5.33 -22.41
CA THR A 771 -1.08 -4.36 -23.17
C THR A 771 -1.41 -2.96 -22.68
N LEU A 772 -0.44 -2.29 -22.08
CA LEU A 772 -0.60 -0.95 -21.53
C LEU A 772 -0.41 0.08 -22.66
N ALA A 773 -1.48 0.73 -23.11
CA ALA A 773 -1.45 1.73 -24.20
C ALA A 773 -0.40 2.84 -23.97
N ILE A 774 -0.28 3.30 -22.71
CA ILE A 774 0.73 4.27 -22.27
C ILE A 774 2.18 3.82 -22.53
N SER A 775 2.46 2.51 -22.64
CA SER A 775 3.81 2.01 -22.98
C SER A 775 4.22 2.39 -24.40
N TYR A 776 3.27 2.44 -25.35
CA TYR A 776 3.55 2.97 -26.68
C TYR A 776 3.95 4.46 -26.60
N VAL A 777 3.19 5.27 -25.86
CA VAL A 777 3.47 6.71 -25.71
C VAL A 777 4.86 6.93 -25.09
N LYS A 778 5.19 6.23 -23.99
CA LYS A 778 6.50 6.33 -23.33
C LYS A 778 7.65 5.78 -24.18
N ARG A 779 7.44 4.72 -24.96
CA ARG A 779 8.42 4.25 -25.96
C ARG A 779 8.64 5.28 -27.06
N GLY A 780 7.57 5.95 -27.51
CA GLY A 780 7.65 7.07 -28.43
C GLY A 780 8.47 8.24 -27.89
N VAL A 781 8.29 8.62 -26.62
CA VAL A 781 9.14 9.62 -25.95
C VAL A 781 10.62 9.18 -25.94
N ALA A 782 10.90 7.92 -25.65
CA ALA A 782 12.26 7.37 -25.68
C ALA A 782 12.87 7.38 -27.09
N TRP A 783 12.09 7.04 -28.13
CA TRP A 783 12.51 7.15 -29.53
C TRP A 783 12.80 8.61 -29.93
N ASN A 784 11.98 9.58 -29.53
CA ASN A 784 12.23 10.98 -29.88
C ASN A 784 13.51 11.50 -29.21
N LYS A 785 13.72 11.20 -27.91
CA LYS A 785 14.99 11.50 -27.22
C LYS A 785 16.21 10.86 -27.90
N LYS A 786 16.02 9.74 -28.62
CA LYS A 786 17.07 9.04 -29.40
C LYS A 786 17.26 9.63 -30.80
N GLY A 787 16.56 10.70 -31.16
CA GLY A 787 16.62 11.31 -32.50
C GLY A 787 15.88 10.52 -33.59
N LYS A 788 14.88 9.72 -33.20
CA LYS A 788 14.06 8.86 -34.07
C LYS A 788 12.58 9.30 -34.04
N PRO A 789 12.26 10.47 -34.64
CA PRO A 789 10.94 11.07 -34.54
C PRO A 789 9.85 10.31 -35.32
N ASP A 790 10.20 9.58 -36.38
CA ASP A 790 9.22 8.86 -37.19
C ASP A 790 8.76 7.58 -36.49
N GLU A 791 9.67 6.85 -35.86
CA GLU A 791 9.35 5.73 -34.95
C GLU A 791 8.54 6.23 -33.74
N ALA A 792 8.88 7.41 -33.20
CA ALA A 792 8.13 8.01 -32.10
C ALA A 792 6.68 8.35 -32.47
N LEU A 793 6.46 8.94 -33.66
CA LEU A 793 5.11 9.24 -34.17
C LEU A 793 4.30 7.97 -34.41
N ALA A 794 4.91 6.90 -34.94
CA ALA A 794 4.23 5.62 -35.14
C ALA A 794 3.74 5.01 -33.82
N ASP A 795 4.60 4.99 -32.80
CA ASP A 795 4.24 4.52 -31.46
C ASP A 795 3.13 5.38 -30.82
N ILE A 796 3.26 6.71 -30.83
CA ILE A 796 2.27 7.58 -30.20
C ILE A 796 0.90 7.52 -30.92
N ASN A 797 0.90 7.39 -32.25
CA ASN A 797 -0.34 7.12 -33.00
C ASN A 797 -0.98 5.79 -32.56
N LYS A 798 -0.17 4.74 -32.33
CA LYS A 798 -0.70 3.46 -31.83
C LYS A 798 -1.22 3.54 -30.40
N GLY A 799 -0.61 4.37 -29.56
CA GLY A 799 -1.16 4.73 -28.24
C GLY A 799 -2.53 5.40 -28.35
N LEU A 800 -2.68 6.39 -29.25
CA LEU A 800 -3.95 7.09 -29.49
C LEU A 800 -5.03 6.21 -30.14
N GLU A 801 -4.68 5.21 -30.96
CA GLU A 801 -5.64 4.21 -31.45
C GLU A 801 -6.23 3.36 -30.30
N LEU A 802 -5.42 3.08 -29.27
CA LEU A 802 -5.84 2.30 -28.10
C LEU A 802 -6.52 3.16 -27.02
N THR A 803 -6.18 4.44 -26.93
CA THR A 803 -6.74 5.39 -25.96
C THR A 803 -6.87 6.78 -26.60
N PRO A 804 -7.98 7.06 -27.30
CA PRO A 804 -8.16 8.32 -28.05
C PRO A 804 -8.25 9.60 -27.20
N GLU A 805 -8.43 9.45 -25.88
CA GLU A 805 -8.57 10.54 -24.90
C GLU A 805 -7.32 10.68 -23.99
N ASP A 806 -6.13 10.33 -24.49
CA ASP A 806 -4.86 10.54 -23.76
C ASP A 806 -4.25 11.93 -24.08
N PRO A 807 -4.27 12.89 -23.12
CA PRO A 807 -3.71 14.23 -23.34
C PRO A 807 -2.18 14.23 -23.41
N GLU A 808 -1.51 13.25 -22.80
CA GLU A 808 -0.05 13.13 -22.84
C GLU A 808 0.41 12.65 -24.22
N ALA A 809 -0.35 11.74 -24.83
CA ALA A 809 -0.09 11.29 -26.19
C ALA A 809 -0.22 12.42 -27.22
N TYR A 810 -1.29 13.23 -27.17
CA TYR A 810 -1.40 14.43 -28.01
C TYR A 810 -0.30 15.45 -27.73
N TYR A 811 0.07 15.68 -26.46
CA TYR A 811 1.18 16.58 -26.13
C TYR A 811 2.50 16.12 -26.76
N ASN A 812 2.90 14.86 -26.53
CA ASN A 812 4.14 14.31 -27.07
C ASN A 812 4.14 14.31 -28.61
N ARG A 813 3.02 13.99 -29.25
CA ARG A 813 2.89 14.08 -30.72
C ARG A 813 3.05 15.53 -31.21
N GLY A 814 2.41 16.48 -30.53
CA GLY A 814 2.52 17.90 -30.83
C GLY A 814 3.95 18.45 -30.69
N VAL A 815 4.71 18.00 -29.69
CA VAL A 815 6.13 18.34 -29.53
C VAL A 815 6.95 17.86 -30.75
N ILE A 816 6.82 16.59 -31.13
CA ILE A 816 7.55 16.03 -32.28
C ILE A 816 7.16 16.73 -33.59
N LEU A 817 5.87 17.04 -33.76
CA LEU A 817 5.40 17.80 -34.93
C LEU A 817 5.95 19.23 -34.96
N SER A 818 6.10 19.88 -33.80
CA SER A 818 6.75 21.20 -33.66
C SER A 818 8.24 21.15 -34.02
N GLU A 819 8.97 20.13 -33.56
CA GLU A 819 10.38 19.90 -33.93
C GLU A 819 10.56 19.68 -35.44
N LYS A 820 9.61 18.98 -36.07
CA LYS A 820 9.52 18.83 -37.54
C LYS A 820 8.95 20.07 -38.27
N LYS A 821 8.69 21.17 -37.56
CA LYS A 821 8.10 22.44 -38.03
C LYS A 821 6.71 22.32 -38.67
N ASN A 822 6.00 21.23 -38.41
CA ASN A 822 4.58 21.09 -38.77
C ASN A 822 3.69 21.77 -37.71
N TYR A 823 3.79 23.10 -37.68
CA TYR A 823 3.18 23.91 -36.63
C TYR A 823 1.65 23.81 -36.59
N GLU A 824 0.95 23.68 -37.72
CA GLU A 824 -0.52 23.61 -37.70
C GLU A 824 -1.02 22.30 -37.05
N SER A 825 -0.42 21.16 -37.37
CA SER A 825 -0.75 19.90 -36.72
C SER A 825 -0.36 19.90 -35.23
N ALA A 826 0.79 20.48 -34.88
CA ALA A 826 1.20 20.63 -33.49
C ALA A 826 0.23 21.51 -32.66
N LEU A 827 -0.22 22.65 -33.22
CA LEU A 827 -1.23 23.51 -32.59
C LEU A 827 -2.58 22.81 -32.41
N MET A 828 -2.97 21.94 -33.35
CA MET A 828 -4.19 21.12 -33.25
C MET A 828 -4.08 20.07 -32.15
N ASP A 829 -2.96 19.36 -32.07
CA ASP A 829 -2.69 18.36 -31.02
C ASP A 829 -2.63 19.01 -29.63
N PHE A 830 -1.87 20.11 -29.47
CA PHE A 830 -1.83 20.86 -28.20
C PHE A 830 -3.21 21.41 -27.80
N SER A 831 -4.03 21.83 -28.75
CA SER A 831 -5.40 22.28 -28.46
C SER A 831 -6.34 21.12 -28.12
N THR A 832 -6.06 19.92 -28.60
CA THR A 832 -6.80 18.69 -28.24
C THR A 832 -6.40 18.20 -26.86
N ALA A 833 -5.09 18.16 -26.55
CA ALA A 833 -4.57 17.89 -25.21
C ALA A 833 -5.18 18.82 -24.15
N LEU A 834 -5.25 20.13 -24.43
CA LEU A 834 -5.87 21.13 -23.53
C LEU A 834 -7.40 21.08 -23.48
N LYS A 835 -8.07 20.46 -24.47
CA LYS A 835 -9.50 20.18 -24.41
C LYS A 835 -9.80 19.00 -23.47
N ILE A 836 -8.91 18.02 -23.42
CA ILE A 836 -9.01 16.84 -22.55
C ILE A 836 -8.56 17.17 -21.12
N ASN A 837 -7.41 17.83 -20.97
CA ASN A 837 -6.87 18.31 -19.70
C ASN A 837 -6.58 19.83 -19.75
N PRO A 838 -7.52 20.68 -19.32
CA PRO A 838 -7.34 22.14 -19.28
C PRO A 838 -6.24 22.65 -18.34
N ASP A 839 -5.77 21.82 -17.40
CA ASP A 839 -4.80 22.17 -16.36
C ASP A 839 -3.36 21.73 -16.71
N TYR A 840 -3.09 21.39 -17.97
CA TYR A 840 -1.78 20.94 -18.45
C TYR A 840 -0.84 22.12 -18.80
N ALA A 841 -0.03 22.56 -17.84
CA ALA A 841 0.81 23.76 -17.95
C ALA A 841 1.85 23.70 -19.09
N GLU A 842 2.48 22.53 -19.28
CA GLU A 842 3.50 22.26 -20.29
C GLU A 842 2.97 22.47 -21.70
N VAL A 843 1.73 22.02 -21.96
CA VAL A 843 1.06 22.19 -23.26
C VAL A 843 0.83 23.66 -23.58
N TYR A 844 0.42 24.47 -22.61
CA TYR A 844 0.31 25.92 -22.79
C TYR A 844 1.67 26.54 -23.13
N ASN A 845 2.75 26.15 -22.45
CA ASN A 845 4.08 26.68 -22.78
C ASN A 845 4.48 26.31 -24.23
N SER A 846 4.42 25.03 -24.61
CA SER A 846 4.80 24.59 -25.96
C SER A 846 3.91 25.16 -27.06
N ARG A 847 2.62 25.37 -26.81
CA ARG A 847 1.72 26.06 -27.76
C ARG A 847 2.03 27.57 -27.85
N GLY A 848 2.37 28.19 -26.72
CA GLY A 848 2.84 29.58 -26.63
C GLY A 848 4.14 29.82 -27.39
N GLU A 849 5.07 28.86 -27.37
CA GLU A 849 6.31 28.88 -28.16
C GLU A 849 6.01 28.95 -29.67
N ILE A 850 5.16 28.07 -30.20
CA ILE A 850 4.75 28.11 -31.62
C ILE A 850 4.07 29.45 -31.97
N PHE A 851 3.17 29.96 -31.12
CA PHE A 851 2.59 31.29 -31.35
C PHE A 851 3.64 32.41 -31.33
N SER A 852 4.68 32.30 -30.51
CA SER A 852 5.80 33.24 -30.46
C SER A 852 6.71 33.16 -31.69
N GLU A 853 6.89 31.98 -32.29
CA GLU A 853 7.59 31.81 -33.56
C GLU A 853 6.77 32.35 -34.75
N LYS A 854 5.44 32.15 -34.75
CA LYS A 854 4.50 32.74 -35.72
C LYS A 854 4.23 34.24 -35.49
N ASN A 855 4.98 34.90 -34.60
CA ASN A 855 4.83 36.31 -34.18
C ASN A 855 3.45 36.71 -33.59
N ASP A 856 2.57 35.76 -33.26
CA ASP A 856 1.32 36.01 -32.54
C ASP A 856 1.59 36.23 -31.04
N SER A 857 2.15 37.40 -30.76
CA SER A 857 2.55 37.86 -29.43
C SER A 857 1.39 38.06 -28.45
N THR A 858 0.15 37.95 -28.92
CA THR A 858 -1.07 38.04 -28.10
C THR A 858 -1.49 36.66 -27.61
N LYS A 859 -1.57 35.67 -28.51
CA LYS A 859 -1.84 34.28 -28.12
C LYS A 859 -0.71 33.69 -27.28
N ALA A 860 0.56 33.92 -27.68
CA ALA A 860 1.72 33.46 -26.91
C ALA A 860 1.70 33.99 -25.46
N MET A 861 1.44 35.29 -25.27
CA MET A 861 1.36 35.90 -23.93
C MET A 861 0.21 35.31 -23.10
N LYS A 862 -0.95 35.03 -23.72
CA LYS A 862 -2.09 34.39 -23.05
C LYS A 862 -1.74 32.97 -22.58
N ASP A 863 -1.11 32.17 -23.43
CA ASP A 863 -0.75 30.79 -23.11
C ASP A 863 0.36 30.74 -22.04
N TYR A 864 1.42 31.55 -22.13
CA TYR A 864 2.42 31.64 -21.05
C TYR A 864 1.81 32.08 -19.71
N ASN A 865 0.86 33.01 -19.72
CA ASN A 865 0.15 33.41 -18.50
C ASN A 865 -0.70 32.28 -17.91
N ASN A 866 -1.32 31.44 -18.75
CA ASN A 866 -2.04 30.25 -18.29
C ASN A 866 -1.08 29.20 -17.71
N ALA A 867 0.04 28.91 -18.40
CA ALA A 867 1.07 27.99 -17.92
C ALA A 867 1.58 28.40 -16.53
N LEU A 868 1.86 29.69 -16.33
CA LEU A 868 2.35 30.25 -15.06
C LEU A 868 1.28 30.38 -13.97
N LYS A 869 -0.02 30.42 -14.35
CA LYS A 869 -1.14 30.35 -13.40
C LYS A 869 -1.29 28.93 -12.84
N LEU A 870 -1.08 27.92 -13.68
CA LEU A 870 -1.17 26.50 -13.33
C LEU A 870 0.08 26.03 -12.56
N ASN A 871 1.27 26.41 -13.03
CA ASN A 871 2.54 26.12 -12.39
C ASN A 871 3.37 27.41 -12.15
N PRO A 872 3.25 28.03 -10.96
CA PRO A 872 4.04 29.21 -10.57
C PRO A 872 5.55 28.97 -10.39
N ASN A 873 6.01 27.72 -10.52
CA ASN A 873 7.41 27.32 -10.48
C ASN A 873 7.88 26.75 -11.83
N PHE A 874 7.30 27.21 -12.94
CA PHE A 874 7.72 26.79 -14.29
C PHE A 874 8.76 27.75 -14.88
N ALA A 875 10.05 27.39 -14.75
CA ALA A 875 11.17 28.25 -15.17
C ALA A 875 11.14 28.61 -16.66
N ASP A 876 10.89 27.65 -17.55
CA ASP A 876 10.87 27.88 -19.00
C ASP A 876 9.75 28.82 -19.43
N ALA A 877 8.55 28.70 -18.86
CA ALA A 877 7.44 29.59 -19.15
C ALA A 877 7.74 31.05 -18.74
N TYR A 878 8.44 31.25 -17.61
CA TYR A 878 8.97 32.58 -17.25
C TYR A 878 10.04 33.05 -18.26
N CYS A 879 11.00 32.21 -18.62
CA CYS A 879 12.03 32.56 -19.61
C CYS A 879 11.41 32.96 -20.96
N ASN A 880 10.50 32.15 -21.49
CA ASN A 880 9.82 32.38 -22.75
C ASN A 880 8.93 33.64 -22.73
N ARG A 881 8.24 33.92 -21.62
CA ARG A 881 7.50 35.18 -21.44
C ARG A 881 8.42 36.40 -21.33
N GLY A 882 9.56 36.27 -20.65
CA GLY A 882 10.60 37.29 -20.58
C GLY A 882 11.19 37.64 -21.95
N ILE A 883 11.45 36.63 -22.81
CA ILE A 883 11.85 36.83 -24.21
C ILE A 883 10.78 37.64 -24.96
N LEU A 884 9.50 37.33 -24.75
CA LEU A 884 8.38 38.03 -25.38
C LEU A 884 8.23 39.49 -24.89
N TRP A 885 8.56 39.78 -23.63
CA TRP A 885 8.63 41.16 -23.10
C TRP A 885 9.78 41.96 -23.69
N SER A 886 10.99 41.38 -23.78
CA SER A 886 12.14 42.05 -24.39
C SER A 886 11.92 42.32 -25.89
N ARG A 887 11.26 41.40 -26.62
CA ARG A 887 10.77 41.66 -28.01
C ARG A 887 9.77 42.82 -28.12
N LYS A 888 9.08 43.18 -27.03
CA LYS A 888 8.19 44.36 -26.93
C LYS A 888 8.92 45.61 -26.39
N ASN A 889 10.25 45.56 -26.24
CA ASN A 889 11.09 46.57 -25.60
C ASN A 889 10.73 46.88 -24.13
N ASP A 890 10.08 45.95 -23.43
CA ASP A 890 9.76 46.04 -22.01
C ASP A 890 10.78 45.23 -21.20
N ASP A 891 12.03 45.71 -21.21
CA ASP A 891 13.15 45.01 -20.58
C ASP A 891 12.99 44.94 -19.05
N ASP A 892 12.21 45.82 -18.41
CA ASP A 892 11.95 45.74 -16.97
C ASP A 892 11.07 44.53 -16.61
N LYS A 893 9.99 44.27 -17.36
CA LYS A 893 9.22 43.02 -17.19
C LYS A 893 10.02 41.79 -17.60
N ALA A 894 10.86 41.90 -18.64
CA ALA A 894 11.73 40.81 -19.05
C ALA A 894 12.71 40.39 -17.94
N LEU A 895 13.38 41.36 -17.31
CA LEU A 895 14.30 41.11 -16.19
C LEU A 895 13.62 40.49 -14.98
N LEU A 896 12.39 40.91 -14.65
CA LEU A 896 11.60 40.29 -13.57
C LEU A 896 11.32 38.81 -13.87
N ASP A 897 10.86 38.49 -15.08
CA ASP A 897 10.58 37.12 -15.50
C ASP A 897 11.87 36.27 -15.54
N PHE A 898 12.98 36.78 -16.07
CA PHE A 898 14.26 36.05 -16.06
C PHE A 898 14.82 35.84 -14.64
N ASN A 899 14.66 36.81 -13.73
CA ASN A 899 15.03 36.64 -12.33
C ASN A 899 14.19 35.54 -11.66
N LYS A 900 12.90 35.45 -11.99
CA LYS A 900 12.03 34.39 -11.48
C LYS A 900 12.39 33.03 -12.09
N ALA A 901 12.68 32.94 -13.38
CA ALA A 901 13.18 31.73 -14.03
C ALA A 901 14.48 31.21 -13.37
N ILE A 902 15.48 32.08 -13.17
CA ILE A 902 16.77 31.73 -12.55
C ILE A 902 16.63 31.37 -11.06
N SER A 903 15.67 31.95 -10.34
CA SER A 903 15.41 31.55 -8.94
C SER A 903 14.67 30.22 -8.79
N ILE A 904 14.08 29.70 -9.87
CA ILE A 904 13.48 28.37 -9.96
C ILE A 904 14.51 27.36 -10.44
N ASP A 905 15.19 27.64 -11.56
CA ASP A 905 16.29 26.82 -12.11
C ASP A 905 17.60 27.62 -12.23
N PRO A 906 18.48 27.52 -11.21
CA PRO A 906 19.81 28.13 -11.23
C PRO A 906 20.80 27.52 -12.24
N ASN A 907 20.43 26.43 -12.93
CA ASN A 907 21.26 25.79 -13.96
C ASN A 907 20.80 26.13 -15.40
N SER A 908 19.78 26.98 -15.56
CA SER A 908 19.24 27.40 -16.86
C SER A 908 20.19 28.36 -17.62
N SER A 909 21.14 27.81 -18.38
CA SER A 909 22.06 28.60 -19.23
C SER A 909 21.32 29.56 -20.18
N LYS A 910 20.17 29.14 -20.73
CA LYS A 910 19.25 29.95 -21.56
C LYS A 910 18.70 31.16 -20.79
N SER A 911 18.30 31.00 -19.54
CA SER A 911 17.75 32.10 -18.73
C SER A 911 18.81 33.15 -18.38
N TYR A 912 20.02 32.73 -17.98
CA TYR A 912 21.15 33.65 -17.79
C TYR A 912 21.51 34.39 -19.08
N TYR A 913 21.58 33.68 -20.22
CA TYR A 913 21.85 34.29 -21.52
C TYR A 913 20.84 35.39 -21.88
N HIS A 914 19.53 35.12 -21.74
CA HIS A 914 18.51 36.12 -22.07
C HIS A 914 18.43 37.26 -21.04
N ARG A 915 18.71 37.01 -19.75
CA ARG A 915 18.88 38.10 -18.77
C ARG A 915 20.07 38.98 -19.10
N GLY A 916 21.21 38.39 -19.48
CA GLY A 916 22.38 39.10 -19.98
C GLY A 916 22.07 39.98 -21.19
N MET A 917 21.22 39.51 -22.12
CA MET A 917 20.76 40.31 -23.25
C MET A 917 19.97 41.55 -22.82
N ALA A 918 18.96 41.38 -21.94
CA ALA A 918 18.16 42.49 -21.41
C ALA A 918 18.97 43.47 -20.52
N LEU A 919 20.02 42.99 -19.85
CA LEU A 919 20.97 43.85 -19.14
C LEU A 919 21.84 44.64 -20.12
N ASN A 920 22.28 44.01 -21.21
CA ASN A 920 23.11 44.65 -22.23
C ASN A 920 22.35 45.72 -23.05
N SER A 921 21.07 45.49 -23.37
CA SER A 921 20.20 46.51 -24.02
C SER A 921 20.01 47.74 -23.13
N LYS A 922 19.85 47.56 -21.82
CA LYS A 922 19.84 48.64 -20.82
C LYS A 922 21.20 49.28 -20.54
N GLY A 923 22.28 48.86 -21.22
CA GLY A 923 23.63 49.39 -21.04
C GLY A 923 24.34 48.92 -19.75
N LEU A 924 23.78 47.95 -19.03
CA LEU A 924 24.32 47.37 -17.80
C LEU A 924 25.34 46.28 -18.12
N TYR A 925 26.44 46.67 -18.77
CA TYR A 925 27.40 45.74 -19.37
C TYR A 925 28.11 44.81 -18.36
N TYR A 926 28.43 45.27 -17.13
CA TYR A 926 29.08 44.40 -16.15
C TYR A 926 28.15 43.29 -15.62
N PRO A 927 26.91 43.58 -15.18
CA PRO A 927 25.90 42.54 -14.92
C PRO A 927 25.68 41.60 -16.11
N ALA A 928 25.59 42.12 -17.34
CA ALA A 928 25.42 41.30 -18.54
C ALA A 928 26.58 40.31 -18.74
N ILE A 929 27.83 40.77 -18.59
CA ILE A 929 29.03 39.92 -18.68
C ILE A 929 29.02 38.83 -17.59
N ALA A 930 28.60 39.14 -16.37
CA ALA A 930 28.49 38.15 -15.30
C ALA A 930 27.45 37.07 -15.62
N ASP A 931 26.31 37.44 -16.19
CA ASP A 931 25.29 36.50 -16.64
C ASP A 931 25.76 35.64 -17.82
N TYR A 932 26.43 36.24 -18.82
CA TYR A 932 27.01 35.46 -19.91
C TYR A 932 28.13 34.52 -19.43
N ASN A 933 28.94 34.93 -18.43
CA ASN A 933 29.91 34.04 -17.79
C ASN A 933 29.20 32.81 -17.22
N LYS A 934 28.10 32.98 -16.49
CA LYS A 934 27.36 31.87 -15.90
C LYS A 934 26.67 31.00 -16.95
N ALA A 935 26.12 31.60 -18.01
CA ALA A 935 25.56 30.86 -19.13
C ALA A 935 26.61 29.99 -19.86
N ILE A 936 27.84 30.49 -19.99
CA ILE A 936 28.99 29.77 -20.59
C ILE A 936 29.55 28.70 -19.64
N GLU A 937 29.59 28.96 -18.33
CA GLU A 937 29.97 27.96 -17.32
C GLU A 937 29.03 26.75 -17.34
N LEU A 938 27.71 27.01 -17.46
CA LEU A 938 26.66 25.99 -17.54
C LEU A 938 26.60 25.31 -18.93
N ASN A 939 26.96 26.01 -20.01
CA ASN A 939 27.05 25.45 -21.36
C ASN A 939 28.28 26.01 -22.12
N PRO A 940 29.43 25.32 -22.05
CA PRO A 940 30.65 25.73 -22.76
C PRO A 940 30.56 25.71 -24.29
N GLN A 941 29.51 25.12 -24.87
CA GLN A 941 29.26 25.09 -26.32
C GLN A 941 28.23 26.15 -26.75
N PHE A 942 27.92 27.13 -25.91
CA PHE A 942 26.94 28.17 -26.23
C PHE A 942 27.55 29.31 -27.06
N ALA A 943 27.83 29.07 -28.35
CA ALA A 943 28.46 30.03 -29.27
C ALA A 943 27.85 31.45 -29.21
N LYS A 944 26.53 31.56 -29.14
CA LYS A 944 25.81 32.85 -29.04
C LYS A 944 26.15 33.60 -27.76
N ALA A 945 26.28 32.92 -26.61
CA ALA A 945 26.63 33.56 -25.34
C ALA A 945 28.03 34.18 -25.37
N TYR A 946 29.00 33.49 -25.98
CA TYR A 946 30.33 34.06 -26.24
C TYR A 946 30.24 35.34 -27.10
N ASN A 947 29.51 35.30 -28.23
CA ASN A 947 29.35 36.49 -29.07
C ASN A 947 28.69 37.66 -28.32
N GLN A 948 27.62 37.42 -27.55
CA GLN A 948 26.97 38.49 -26.80
C GLN A 948 27.87 39.06 -25.68
N ARG A 949 28.69 38.22 -25.04
CA ARG A 949 29.72 38.67 -24.08
C ARG A 949 30.80 39.52 -24.77
N GLY A 950 31.22 39.11 -25.97
CA GLY A 950 32.13 39.87 -26.82
C GLY A 950 31.59 41.26 -27.18
N ILE A 951 30.30 41.36 -27.51
CA ILE A 951 29.62 42.66 -27.74
C ILE A 951 29.64 43.53 -26.48
N SER A 952 29.33 42.96 -25.30
CA SER A 952 29.43 43.72 -24.05
C SER A 952 30.86 44.19 -23.75
N TRP A 953 31.89 43.41 -24.09
CA TRP A 953 33.29 43.84 -23.97
C TRP A 953 33.68 44.94 -24.97
N ASP A 954 33.22 44.88 -26.22
CA ASP A 954 33.48 45.90 -27.22
C ASP A 954 32.76 47.22 -26.90
N ASN A 955 31.52 47.16 -26.40
CA ASN A 955 30.80 48.30 -25.82
C ASN A 955 31.52 48.92 -24.61
N LYS A 956 32.31 48.11 -23.88
CA LYS A 956 33.22 48.55 -22.81
C LYS A 956 34.58 49.06 -23.31
N ASN A 957 34.80 49.12 -24.63
CA ASN A 957 36.07 49.45 -25.27
C ASN A 957 37.23 48.53 -24.84
N ASN A 958 36.94 47.23 -24.68
CA ASN A 958 37.93 46.17 -24.42
C ASN A 958 37.97 45.21 -25.62
N GLN A 959 38.57 45.66 -26.72
CA GLN A 959 38.61 44.92 -27.99
C GLN A 959 39.36 43.58 -27.85
N GLN A 960 40.34 43.48 -26.93
CA GLN A 960 41.10 42.24 -26.74
C GLN A 960 40.22 41.10 -26.21
N GLN A 961 39.42 41.37 -25.18
CA GLN A 961 38.48 40.37 -24.65
C GLN A 961 37.34 40.09 -25.63
N ALA A 962 36.85 41.13 -26.32
CA ALA A 962 35.84 40.95 -27.37
C ALA A 962 36.31 40.00 -28.49
N ILE A 963 37.51 40.20 -29.02
CA ILE A 963 38.10 39.35 -30.07
C ILE A 963 38.31 37.91 -29.59
N ALA A 964 38.72 37.70 -28.34
CA ALA A 964 38.86 36.37 -27.77
C ALA A 964 37.50 35.65 -27.70
N ASP A 965 36.46 36.34 -27.23
CA ASP A 965 35.10 35.81 -27.15
C ASP A 965 34.49 35.52 -28.53
N TYR A 966 34.64 36.42 -29.50
CA TYR A 966 34.19 36.16 -30.88
C TYR A 966 34.95 34.99 -31.50
N THR A 967 36.24 34.85 -31.24
CA THR A 967 37.03 33.72 -31.73
C THR A 967 36.52 32.41 -31.12
N LYS A 968 36.23 32.39 -29.81
CA LYS A 968 35.66 31.19 -29.19
C LYS A 968 34.25 30.86 -29.68
N SER A 969 33.44 31.88 -29.96
CA SER A 969 32.13 31.72 -30.63
C SER A 969 32.27 31.02 -31.99
N LEU A 970 33.25 31.42 -32.79
CA LEU A 970 33.50 30.89 -34.14
C LEU A 970 34.23 29.54 -34.16
N GLU A 971 34.98 29.20 -33.12
CA GLU A 971 35.49 27.83 -32.91
C GLU A 971 34.34 26.82 -32.67
N ILE A 972 33.25 27.28 -32.04
CA ILE A 972 32.08 26.45 -31.72
C ILE A 972 31.10 26.40 -32.91
N ASP A 973 30.81 27.55 -33.53
CA ASP A 973 29.99 27.64 -34.75
C ASP A 973 30.73 28.41 -35.87
N PRO A 974 31.49 27.68 -36.71
CA PRO A 974 32.17 28.27 -37.88
C PRO A 974 31.25 28.81 -38.96
N LYS A 975 29.92 28.65 -38.84
CA LYS A 975 28.92 29.22 -39.76
C LYS A 975 28.19 30.42 -39.16
N TYR A 976 28.66 30.96 -38.04
CA TYR A 976 28.02 32.11 -37.39
C TYR A 976 28.47 33.46 -38.00
N ALA A 977 27.82 33.88 -39.09
CA ALA A 977 28.14 35.12 -39.82
C ALA A 977 28.23 36.37 -38.93
N ALA A 978 27.37 36.48 -37.91
CA ALA A 978 27.40 37.60 -36.96
C ALA A 978 28.68 37.62 -36.12
N GLY A 979 29.23 36.46 -35.73
CA GLY A 979 30.50 36.35 -35.01
C GLY A 979 31.65 36.91 -35.84
N TYR A 980 31.73 36.53 -37.12
CA TYR A 980 32.72 37.07 -38.06
C TYR A 980 32.56 38.59 -38.24
N PHE A 981 31.33 39.07 -38.47
CA PHE A 981 31.08 40.52 -38.60
C PHE A 981 31.51 41.31 -37.36
N ASN A 982 31.16 40.83 -36.15
CA ASN A 982 31.51 41.49 -34.90
C ASN A 982 33.04 41.44 -34.63
N ARG A 983 33.70 40.33 -34.97
CA ARG A 983 35.17 40.22 -34.85
C ARG A 983 35.89 41.12 -35.85
N GLY A 984 35.41 41.20 -37.09
CA GLY A 984 35.92 42.11 -38.12
C GLY A 984 35.80 43.58 -37.72
N LEU A 985 34.67 43.98 -37.10
CA LEU A 985 34.53 45.31 -36.50
C LEU A 985 35.56 45.57 -35.40
N ALA A 986 35.78 44.60 -34.51
CA ALA A 986 36.76 44.73 -33.43
C ALA A 986 38.22 44.79 -33.94
N TRP A 987 38.56 44.04 -35.00
CA TRP A 987 39.85 44.16 -35.70
C TRP A 987 40.02 45.52 -36.38
N SER A 988 38.99 46.03 -37.06
CA SER A 988 39.04 47.35 -37.71
C SER A 988 39.23 48.48 -36.68
N LYS A 989 38.65 48.35 -35.47
CA LYS A 989 38.88 49.22 -34.30
C LYS A 989 40.29 49.09 -33.70
N LYS A 990 40.93 47.93 -33.82
CA LYS A 990 42.35 47.70 -33.48
C LYS A 990 43.31 48.08 -34.60
N GLU A 991 42.80 48.68 -35.67
CA GLU A 991 43.53 49.11 -36.87
C GLU A 991 44.12 47.98 -37.73
N ASP A 992 43.91 46.71 -37.36
CA ASP A 992 44.28 45.52 -38.13
C ASP A 992 43.30 45.28 -39.28
N GLN A 993 43.52 45.99 -40.40
CA GLN A 993 42.60 45.97 -41.54
C GLN A 993 42.58 44.63 -42.27
N ASP A 994 43.69 43.87 -42.26
CA ASP A 994 43.77 42.58 -42.98
C ASP A 994 42.88 41.52 -42.32
N LYS A 995 42.96 41.35 -40.99
CA LYS A 995 42.05 40.44 -40.28
C LYS A 995 40.59 40.90 -40.35
N ALA A 996 40.36 42.22 -40.34
CA ALA A 996 39.01 42.76 -40.53
C ALA A 996 38.42 42.38 -41.90
N ILE A 997 39.21 42.51 -42.97
CA ILE A 997 38.81 42.15 -44.34
C ILE A 997 38.57 40.64 -44.48
N GLU A 998 39.41 39.80 -43.87
CA GLU A 998 39.24 38.35 -43.84
C GLU A 998 37.92 37.97 -43.17
N ASP A 999 37.68 38.44 -41.94
CA ASP A 999 36.46 38.17 -41.18
C ASP A 999 35.20 38.68 -41.92
N PHE A 1000 35.22 39.90 -42.46
CA PHE A 1000 34.09 40.40 -43.26
C PHE A 1000 33.85 39.58 -44.53
N SER A 1001 34.89 39.00 -45.13
CA SER A 1001 34.76 38.14 -46.30
C SER A 1001 34.15 36.78 -45.96
N GLN A 1002 34.47 36.21 -44.80
CA GLN A 1002 33.78 35.01 -44.28
C GLN A 1002 32.32 35.31 -43.95
N ALA A 1003 32.03 36.43 -43.28
CA ALA A 1003 30.66 36.87 -43.00
C ALA A 1003 29.82 37.04 -44.29
N ILE A 1004 30.40 37.62 -45.35
CA ILE A 1004 29.75 37.74 -46.68
C ILE A 1004 29.56 36.36 -47.34
N THR A 1005 30.52 35.45 -47.22
CA THR A 1005 30.43 34.10 -47.79
C THR A 1005 29.28 33.30 -47.17
N ILE A 1006 29.03 33.49 -45.87
CA ILE A 1006 27.94 32.84 -45.13
C ILE A 1006 26.59 33.55 -45.35
N TYR A 1007 26.58 34.89 -45.35
CA TYR A 1007 25.36 35.69 -45.52
C TYR A 1007 25.57 36.83 -46.54
N PRO A 1008 25.42 36.54 -47.85
CA PRO A 1008 25.78 37.48 -48.92
C PRO A 1008 24.92 38.75 -49.03
N ASN A 1009 23.75 38.78 -48.37
CA ASN A 1009 22.77 39.87 -48.49
C ASN A 1009 22.80 40.81 -47.27
N HIS A 1010 23.99 41.19 -46.79
CA HIS A 1010 24.18 42.14 -45.69
C HIS A 1010 24.99 43.35 -46.14
N GLY A 1011 24.32 44.38 -46.66
CA GLY A 1011 24.96 45.59 -47.19
C GLY A 1011 25.92 46.26 -46.22
N LEU A 1012 25.64 46.21 -44.91
CA LEU A 1012 26.52 46.72 -43.87
C LEU A 1012 27.87 45.99 -43.80
N THR A 1013 27.96 44.68 -44.10
CA THR A 1013 29.26 44.00 -44.12
C THR A 1013 30.12 44.48 -45.29
N TYR A 1014 29.53 44.68 -46.47
CA TYR A 1014 30.26 45.24 -47.60
C TYR A 1014 30.70 46.68 -47.32
N LEU A 1015 29.84 47.51 -46.71
CA LEU A 1015 30.22 48.86 -46.28
C LEU A 1015 31.45 48.84 -45.35
N GLN A 1016 31.46 47.97 -44.34
CA GLN A 1016 32.59 47.89 -43.40
C GLN A 1016 33.86 47.32 -44.06
N ARG A 1017 33.75 46.32 -44.94
CA ARG A 1017 34.89 45.80 -45.69
C ARG A 1017 35.45 46.83 -46.69
N GLY A 1018 34.57 47.56 -47.38
CA GLY A 1018 34.92 48.66 -48.27
C GLY A 1018 35.65 49.80 -47.54
N ILE A 1019 35.22 50.15 -46.32
CA ILE A 1019 35.94 51.10 -45.46
C ILE A 1019 37.36 50.59 -45.14
N CYS A 1020 37.53 49.29 -44.86
CA CYS A 1020 38.84 48.70 -44.63
C CYS A 1020 39.72 48.71 -45.89
N TRP A 1021 39.16 48.38 -47.08
CA TRP A 1021 39.87 48.52 -48.35
C TRP A 1021 40.28 49.97 -48.64
N LYS A 1022 39.42 50.95 -48.32
CA LYS A 1022 39.71 52.39 -48.47
C LYS A 1022 40.85 52.83 -47.56
N LYS A 1023 40.89 52.35 -46.32
CA LYS A 1023 42.02 52.56 -45.38
C LYS A 1023 43.33 51.90 -45.85
N LYS A 1024 43.25 50.84 -46.65
CA LYS A 1024 44.40 50.22 -47.34
C LYS A 1024 44.70 50.82 -48.72
N GLU A 1025 44.09 51.97 -49.06
CA GLU A 1025 44.23 52.68 -50.34
C GLU A 1025 43.81 51.86 -51.58
N GLN A 1026 43.14 50.72 -51.41
CA GLN A 1026 42.64 49.87 -52.50
C GLN A 1026 41.26 50.36 -52.96
N TYR A 1027 41.21 51.59 -53.45
CA TYR A 1027 39.97 52.33 -53.72
C TYR A 1027 39.02 51.61 -54.69
N ASP A 1028 39.51 50.89 -55.70
CA ASP A 1028 38.64 50.13 -56.61
C ASP A 1028 37.92 48.96 -55.93
N LYS A 1029 38.57 48.27 -54.99
CA LYS A 1029 37.91 47.24 -54.17
C LYS A 1029 36.89 47.86 -53.22
N ALA A 1030 37.23 49.01 -52.63
CA ALA A 1030 36.32 49.76 -51.78
C ALA A 1030 35.05 50.19 -52.54
N ILE A 1031 35.19 50.76 -53.74
CA ILE A 1031 34.08 51.18 -54.61
C ILE A 1031 33.22 49.98 -55.01
N ASN A 1032 33.81 48.83 -55.35
CA ASN A 1032 33.05 47.61 -55.66
C ASN A 1032 32.24 47.11 -54.45
N ASP A 1033 32.81 47.11 -53.24
CA ASP A 1033 32.09 46.76 -52.03
C ASP A 1033 30.96 47.78 -51.72
N PHE A 1034 31.19 49.08 -51.90
CA PHE A 1034 30.14 50.09 -51.73
C PHE A 1034 29.03 49.97 -52.79
N ASN A 1035 29.36 49.61 -54.04
CA ASN A 1035 28.37 49.28 -55.05
C ASN A 1035 27.51 48.09 -54.60
N LYS A 1036 28.10 47.01 -54.06
CA LYS A 1036 27.33 45.89 -53.50
C LYS A 1036 26.50 46.25 -52.28
N ALA A 1037 26.99 47.15 -51.42
CA ALA A 1037 26.18 47.68 -50.33
C ALA A 1037 24.91 48.41 -50.83
N LEU A 1038 25.04 49.19 -51.90
CA LEU A 1038 23.95 49.97 -52.52
C LEU A 1038 23.05 49.16 -53.45
N GLU A 1039 23.54 48.06 -54.05
CA GLU A 1039 22.68 47.07 -54.72
C GLU A 1039 21.76 46.35 -53.74
N ILE A 1040 22.21 46.13 -52.49
CA ILE A 1040 21.43 45.48 -51.43
C ILE A 1040 20.48 46.46 -50.74
N ASP A 1041 20.94 47.68 -50.47
CA ASP A 1041 20.13 48.77 -49.88
C ASP A 1041 20.36 50.09 -50.63
N PRO A 1042 19.50 50.43 -51.60
CA PRO A 1042 19.59 51.68 -52.36
C PRO A 1042 19.38 52.95 -51.54
N LEU A 1043 18.89 52.86 -50.29
CA LEU A 1043 18.67 54.02 -49.42
C LEU A 1043 19.81 54.25 -48.41
N PHE A 1044 20.92 53.51 -48.57
CA PHE A 1044 22.02 53.51 -47.60
C PHE A 1044 22.94 54.74 -47.74
N ALA A 1045 22.50 55.90 -47.24
CA ALA A 1045 23.20 57.19 -47.33
C ALA A 1045 24.70 57.14 -46.96
N ASN A 1046 25.06 56.36 -45.93
CA ASN A 1046 26.46 56.17 -45.53
C ASN A 1046 27.30 55.43 -46.58
N ALA A 1047 26.73 54.51 -47.36
CA ALA A 1047 27.44 53.83 -48.43
C ALA A 1047 27.71 54.77 -49.62
N PHE A 1048 26.75 55.64 -49.97
CA PHE A 1048 26.98 56.75 -50.90
C PHE A 1048 28.10 57.68 -50.41
N LEU A 1049 28.05 58.16 -49.15
CA LEU A 1049 29.11 59.00 -48.57
C LEU A 1049 30.50 58.33 -48.68
N GLN A 1050 30.62 57.06 -48.28
CA GLN A 1050 31.92 56.37 -48.31
C GLN A 1050 32.42 56.09 -49.74
N ARG A 1051 31.51 55.86 -50.71
CA ARG A 1051 31.83 55.73 -52.14
C ARG A 1051 32.27 57.06 -52.75
N GLY A 1052 31.59 58.16 -52.41
CA GLY A 1052 31.99 59.52 -52.78
C GLY A 1052 33.41 59.86 -52.28
N ILE A 1053 33.74 59.52 -51.03
CA ILE A 1053 35.10 59.70 -50.49
C ILE A 1053 36.12 58.87 -51.29
N ALA A 1054 35.80 57.62 -51.65
CA ALA A 1054 36.70 56.80 -52.45
C ALA A 1054 36.89 57.35 -53.89
N TRP A 1055 35.84 57.90 -54.52
CA TRP A 1055 35.97 58.59 -55.81
C TRP A 1055 36.82 59.86 -55.71
N GLY A 1056 36.64 60.64 -54.64
CA GLY A 1056 37.43 61.85 -54.36
C GLY A 1056 38.92 61.53 -54.18
N LEU A 1057 39.25 60.48 -53.43
CA LEU A 1057 40.62 59.99 -53.27
C LEU A 1057 41.23 59.42 -54.57
N LYS A 1058 40.39 58.97 -55.53
CA LYS A 1058 40.78 58.66 -56.91
C LYS A 1058 40.85 59.88 -57.84
N ASN A 1059 40.71 61.11 -57.32
CA ASN A 1059 40.61 62.37 -58.07
C ASN A 1059 39.42 62.45 -59.05
N ASN A 1060 38.40 61.60 -58.91
CA ASN A 1060 37.17 61.66 -59.70
C ASN A 1060 36.09 62.49 -58.99
N TYR A 1061 36.35 63.79 -58.89
CA TYR A 1061 35.50 64.72 -58.14
C TYR A 1061 34.06 64.81 -58.66
N LYS A 1062 33.82 64.56 -59.96
CA LYS A 1062 32.46 64.54 -60.54
C LYS A 1062 31.60 63.43 -59.93
N LYS A 1063 32.09 62.18 -59.97
CA LYS A 1063 31.39 61.05 -59.33
C LYS A 1063 31.30 61.18 -57.81
N ALA A 1064 32.31 61.80 -57.19
CA ALA A 1064 32.26 62.10 -55.76
C ALA A 1064 31.09 63.05 -55.42
N ILE A 1065 30.90 64.12 -56.20
CA ILE A 1065 29.81 65.09 -56.03
C ILE A 1065 28.42 64.46 -56.25
N GLU A 1066 28.29 63.56 -57.22
CA GLU A 1066 27.08 62.76 -57.45
C GLU A 1066 26.73 61.95 -56.18
N ASP A 1067 27.65 61.11 -55.72
CA ASP A 1067 27.49 60.27 -54.53
C ASP A 1067 27.22 61.09 -53.25
N TYR A 1068 27.89 62.23 -53.05
CA TYR A 1068 27.61 63.10 -51.90
C TYR A 1068 26.24 63.76 -51.98
N SER A 1069 25.74 64.03 -53.18
CA SER A 1069 24.42 64.64 -53.35
C SER A 1069 23.30 63.65 -53.02
N GLU A 1070 23.43 62.39 -53.47
CA GLU A 1070 22.55 61.29 -53.06
C GLU A 1070 22.58 61.06 -51.54
N ALA A 1071 23.77 61.05 -50.93
CA ALA A 1071 23.91 60.91 -49.47
C ALA A 1071 23.22 62.06 -48.69
N ILE A 1072 23.23 63.28 -49.25
CA ILE A 1072 22.58 64.47 -48.68
C ILE A 1072 21.06 64.44 -48.91
N GLU A 1073 20.59 63.96 -50.05
CA GLU A 1073 19.16 63.82 -50.34
C GLU A 1073 18.51 62.78 -49.41
N LEU A 1074 19.16 61.63 -49.24
CA LEU A 1074 18.75 60.58 -48.30
C LEU A 1074 18.87 61.02 -46.84
N GLN A 1075 19.88 61.82 -46.48
CA GLN A 1075 20.09 62.30 -45.11
C GLN A 1075 20.55 63.78 -45.07
N PRO A 1076 19.62 64.77 -45.09
CA PRO A 1076 19.94 66.20 -45.14
C PRO A 1076 20.67 66.78 -43.90
N GLN A 1077 20.92 65.97 -42.88
CA GLN A 1077 21.69 66.32 -41.68
C GLN A 1077 23.07 65.65 -41.64
N LEU A 1078 23.53 65.07 -42.76
CA LEU A 1078 24.83 64.43 -42.88
C LEU A 1078 25.93 65.46 -43.18
N ALA A 1079 26.37 66.19 -42.15
CA ALA A 1079 27.36 67.28 -42.25
C ALA A 1079 28.64 66.87 -43.01
N GLU A 1080 29.11 65.63 -42.82
CA GLU A 1080 30.29 65.08 -43.48
C GLU A 1080 30.12 64.98 -45.01
N ALA A 1081 28.91 64.74 -45.51
CA ALA A 1081 28.64 64.72 -46.96
C ALA A 1081 28.70 66.13 -47.57
N TYR A 1082 28.10 67.13 -46.90
CA TYR A 1082 28.25 68.53 -47.30
C TYR A 1082 29.72 68.96 -47.32
N TYR A 1083 30.47 68.69 -46.23
CA TYR A 1083 31.88 69.07 -46.14
C TYR A 1083 32.72 68.47 -47.28
N ASN A 1084 32.60 67.16 -47.52
CA ASN A 1084 33.36 66.50 -48.58
C ASN A 1084 32.91 66.91 -50.00
N ARG A 1085 31.63 67.28 -50.19
CA ARG A 1085 31.14 67.85 -51.46
C ARG A 1085 31.67 69.25 -51.69
N GLY A 1086 31.75 70.07 -50.64
CA GLY A 1086 32.38 71.39 -50.68
C GLY A 1086 33.83 71.33 -51.11
N LEU A 1087 34.62 70.42 -50.52
CA LEU A 1087 36.00 70.17 -50.95
C LEU A 1087 36.08 69.74 -52.43
N ALA A 1088 35.22 68.82 -52.87
CA ALA A 1088 35.20 68.37 -54.26
C ALA A 1088 34.80 69.50 -55.25
N TRP A 1089 33.96 70.44 -54.85
CA TRP A 1089 33.67 71.65 -55.65
C TRP A 1089 34.87 72.59 -55.75
N ASP A 1090 35.65 72.78 -54.67
CA ASP A 1090 36.84 73.62 -54.69
C ASP A 1090 37.95 73.04 -55.58
N TYR A 1091 38.17 71.71 -55.54
CA TYR A 1091 39.06 71.00 -56.47
C TYR A 1091 38.64 71.11 -57.95
N LEU A 1092 37.35 71.40 -58.22
CA LEU A 1092 36.84 71.70 -59.57
C LEU A 1092 36.75 73.23 -59.85
N GLY A 1093 37.27 74.07 -58.96
CA GLY A 1093 37.32 75.53 -59.09
C GLY A 1093 36.00 76.26 -58.78
N ASN A 1094 34.95 75.56 -58.32
CA ASN A 1094 33.65 76.18 -58.02
C ASN A 1094 33.58 76.66 -56.56
N LYS A 1095 34.23 77.79 -56.30
CA LYS A 1095 34.34 78.39 -54.95
C LYS A 1095 32.99 78.75 -54.31
N GLU A 1096 32.01 79.15 -55.09
CA GLU A 1096 30.68 79.54 -54.58
C GLU A 1096 29.93 78.35 -53.97
N LYS A 1097 29.91 77.21 -54.67
CA LYS A 1097 29.33 75.96 -54.16
C LYS A 1097 30.15 75.39 -53.00
N ALA A 1098 31.49 75.47 -53.08
CA ALA A 1098 32.38 75.05 -52.01
C ALA A 1098 32.11 75.78 -50.69
N LEU A 1099 31.98 77.11 -50.73
CA LEU A 1099 31.65 77.93 -49.56
C LEU A 1099 30.25 77.62 -49.01
N THR A 1100 29.26 77.43 -49.90
CA THR A 1100 27.87 77.13 -49.51
C THR A 1100 27.76 75.79 -48.79
N ASP A 1101 28.35 74.73 -49.35
CA ASP A 1101 28.38 73.40 -48.73
C ASP A 1101 29.19 73.40 -47.42
N SER A 1102 30.32 74.12 -47.36
CA SER A 1102 31.13 74.23 -46.14
C SER A 1102 30.39 74.96 -45.00
N ALA A 1103 29.72 76.08 -45.31
CA ALA A 1103 28.87 76.79 -44.36
C ALA A 1103 27.70 75.92 -43.88
N LYS A 1104 27.11 75.12 -44.78
CA LYS A 1104 26.06 74.18 -44.43
C LYS A 1104 26.56 73.07 -43.50
N ALA A 1105 27.73 72.47 -43.77
CA ALA A 1105 28.35 71.49 -42.89
C ALA A 1105 28.61 72.06 -41.49
N ALA A 1106 29.20 73.26 -41.40
CA ALA A 1106 29.46 73.95 -40.13
C ALA A 1106 28.18 74.29 -39.35
N SER A 1107 27.07 74.57 -40.04
CA SER A 1107 25.77 74.83 -39.41
C SER A 1107 25.10 73.59 -38.80
N ILE A 1108 25.45 72.40 -39.30
CA ILE A 1108 24.93 71.10 -38.83
C ILE A 1108 25.83 70.55 -37.71
N ASP A 1109 27.16 70.63 -37.89
CA ASP A 1109 28.15 70.18 -36.91
C ASP A 1109 29.30 71.19 -36.82
N SER A 1110 29.43 71.81 -35.64
CA SER A 1110 30.39 72.88 -35.38
C SER A 1110 31.86 72.44 -35.49
N ARG A 1111 32.15 71.13 -35.57
CA ARG A 1111 33.51 70.63 -35.86
C ARG A 1111 34.02 71.07 -37.24
N PHE A 1112 33.12 71.32 -38.20
CA PHE A 1112 33.48 71.82 -39.54
C PHE A 1112 33.57 73.36 -39.62
N ALA A 1113 33.35 74.08 -38.51
CA ALA A 1113 33.40 75.54 -38.48
C ALA A 1113 34.83 76.12 -38.57
N GLN A 1114 35.85 75.41 -38.05
CA GLN A 1114 37.25 75.85 -38.15
C GLN A 1114 37.75 75.86 -39.60
N THR A 1115 37.45 74.81 -40.37
CA THR A 1115 37.84 74.70 -41.78
C THR A 1115 37.15 75.73 -42.69
N SER A 1116 36.02 76.29 -42.27
CA SER A 1116 35.35 77.39 -42.99
C SER A 1116 36.11 78.72 -42.91
N TYR A 1117 37.02 78.88 -41.94
CA TYR A 1117 37.84 80.10 -41.82
C TYR A 1117 39.11 80.05 -42.68
N ASP A 1118 39.73 78.87 -42.84
CA ASP A 1118 41.01 78.72 -43.56
C ASP A 1118 40.92 79.10 -45.06
N HIS A 1119 39.74 79.03 -45.67
CA HIS A 1119 39.53 79.41 -47.07
C HIS A 1119 39.39 80.94 -47.27
N SER A 1120 39.48 81.74 -46.21
CA SER A 1120 39.41 83.21 -46.26
C SER A 1120 40.76 83.91 -46.48
N GLY A 1121 41.89 83.20 -46.32
CA GLY A 1121 43.20 83.64 -46.84
C GLY A 1121 44.40 83.52 -45.89
N GLN A 1122 45.56 83.37 -46.53
CA GLN A 1122 46.92 83.17 -45.98
C GLN A 1122 47.22 81.79 -45.39
N ALA A 1123 48.44 81.33 -45.70
CA ALA A 1123 48.92 79.98 -45.39
C ALA A 1123 49.91 80.01 -44.23
N SER A 1124 49.84 78.98 -43.37
CA SER A 1124 51.01 78.49 -42.64
C SER A 1124 50.93 76.97 -42.51
N LYS A 1125 52.07 76.30 -42.72
CA LYS A 1125 52.24 74.91 -42.31
C LYS A 1125 52.61 74.93 -40.83
N GLU A 1126 52.00 74.11 -40.00
CA GLU A 1126 52.76 73.34 -39.00
C GLU A 1126 52.02 72.11 -38.48
N ASP A 1127 52.82 71.11 -38.11
CA ASP A 1127 52.40 69.79 -37.64
C ASP A 1127 51.92 69.85 -36.19
N THR A 1128 50.74 69.26 -35.92
CA THR A 1128 50.30 68.95 -34.54
C THR A 1128 49.67 67.57 -34.44
N GLY A 1129 50.45 66.53 -34.71
CA GLY A 1129 50.11 65.19 -34.22
C GLY A 1129 49.90 65.16 -32.70
N THR A 1130 48.66 64.99 -32.24
CA THR A 1130 48.35 64.68 -30.82
C THR A 1130 47.47 63.44 -30.70
N LYS A 1131 47.93 62.50 -29.88
CA LYS A 1131 47.30 61.19 -29.65
C LYS A 1131 46.03 61.35 -28.82
N LYS A 1132 45.00 60.57 -29.16
CA LYS A 1132 43.80 60.39 -28.32
C LYS A 1132 44.16 59.68 -27.01
N THR A 1133 43.94 60.33 -25.86
CA THR A 1133 43.76 59.66 -24.57
C THR A 1133 42.27 59.59 -24.20
N LYS A 1134 41.88 58.56 -23.45
CA LYS A 1134 40.46 58.21 -23.22
C LYS A 1134 39.79 59.19 -22.24
N PRO A 1135 38.58 59.69 -22.51
CA PRO A 1135 37.86 60.52 -21.55
C PRO A 1135 37.32 59.66 -20.39
N VAL A 1136 37.79 59.96 -19.17
CA VAL A 1136 37.05 59.63 -17.94
C VAL A 1136 35.69 60.36 -17.98
N ARG A 1137 34.63 59.73 -17.47
CA ARG A 1137 33.25 60.23 -17.60
C ARG A 1137 32.93 61.28 -16.53
N ILE A 1138 33.53 62.45 -16.67
CA ILE A 1138 33.40 63.61 -15.78
C ILE A 1138 32.00 64.23 -15.89
N SER A 1139 31.41 64.62 -14.75
CA SER A 1139 30.04 65.18 -14.70
C SER A 1139 29.88 66.46 -15.55
N LYS A 1140 28.65 66.70 -16.03
CA LYS A 1140 28.34 67.89 -16.85
C LYS A 1140 28.56 69.18 -16.04
N ASP A 1141 28.16 69.16 -14.78
CA ASP A 1141 28.21 70.33 -13.89
C ASP A 1141 29.66 70.69 -13.53
N ALA A 1142 30.52 69.70 -13.27
CA ALA A 1142 31.95 69.95 -13.06
C ALA A 1142 32.62 70.55 -14.31
N LYS A 1143 32.23 70.12 -15.52
CA LYS A 1143 32.72 70.73 -16.77
C LYS A 1143 32.21 72.15 -16.98
N GLU A 1144 30.98 72.46 -16.57
CA GLU A 1144 30.45 73.82 -16.66
C GLU A 1144 31.22 74.78 -15.76
N PHE A 1145 31.51 74.40 -14.51
CA PHE A 1145 32.37 75.18 -13.62
C PHE A 1145 33.82 75.28 -14.12
N LEU A 1146 34.40 74.22 -14.70
CA LEU A 1146 35.71 74.31 -15.33
C LEU A 1146 35.73 75.34 -16.46
N ASN A 1147 34.72 75.32 -17.34
CA ASN A 1147 34.63 76.24 -18.47
C ASN A 1147 34.40 77.70 -18.03
N LYS A 1148 33.66 77.93 -16.93
CA LYS A 1148 33.52 79.26 -16.32
C LYS A 1148 34.86 79.75 -15.75
N GLY A 1149 35.57 78.90 -15.01
CA GLY A 1149 36.92 79.22 -14.51
C GLY A 1149 37.88 79.60 -15.65
N LEU A 1150 37.91 78.82 -16.74
CA LEU A 1150 38.70 79.12 -17.94
C LEU A 1150 38.33 80.44 -18.62
N ALA A 1151 37.06 80.85 -18.54
CA ALA A 1151 36.61 82.14 -19.07
C ALA A 1151 37.07 83.33 -18.19
N TRP A 1152 37.16 83.14 -16.87
CA TRP A 1152 37.74 84.13 -15.95
C TRP A 1152 39.27 84.22 -16.05
N ASP A 1153 39.95 83.09 -16.19
CA ASP A 1153 41.41 82.99 -16.35
C ASP A 1153 41.88 83.76 -17.60
N LYS A 1154 41.15 83.62 -18.72
CA LYS A 1154 41.36 84.42 -19.95
C LYS A 1154 41.12 85.92 -19.80
N GLN A 1155 40.39 86.35 -18.76
CA GLN A 1155 40.17 87.76 -18.43
C GLN A 1155 41.18 88.28 -17.39
N GLY A 1156 42.15 87.45 -16.95
CA GLY A 1156 43.10 87.80 -15.88
C GLY A 1156 42.49 87.80 -14.47
N LYS A 1157 41.27 87.26 -14.32
CA LYS A 1157 40.51 87.22 -13.06
C LYS A 1157 40.78 85.93 -12.31
N TYR A 1158 41.99 85.82 -11.76
CA TYR A 1158 42.51 84.55 -11.25
C TYR A 1158 41.80 84.07 -9.97
N ASP A 1159 41.32 84.96 -9.11
CA ASP A 1159 40.63 84.56 -7.88
C ASP A 1159 39.23 83.99 -8.16
N GLU A 1160 38.46 84.63 -9.05
CA GLU A 1160 37.18 84.08 -9.54
C GLU A 1160 37.37 82.77 -10.32
N ALA A 1161 38.45 82.66 -11.11
CA ALA A 1161 38.81 81.42 -11.80
C ALA A 1161 39.08 80.28 -10.81
N ILE A 1162 39.90 80.53 -9.77
CA ILE A 1162 40.23 79.56 -8.72
C ILE A 1162 38.97 79.14 -7.94
N GLU A 1163 38.02 80.04 -7.69
CA GLU A 1163 36.76 79.70 -7.02
C GLU A 1163 35.92 78.71 -7.84
N ASP A 1164 35.74 78.95 -9.14
CA ASP A 1164 34.99 78.05 -10.01
C ASP A 1164 35.74 76.72 -10.28
N TYR A 1165 37.08 76.74 -10.37
CA TYR A 1165 37.88 75.51 -10.39
C TYR A 1165 37.72 74.70 -9.09
N ASN A 1166 37.67 75.35 -7.92
CA ASN A 1166 37.40 74.67 -6.65
C ASN A 1166 35.99 74.07 -6.60
N LYS A 1167 34.97 74.71 -7.20
CA LYS A 1167 33.63 74.13 -7.36
C LYS A 1167 33.66 72.89 -8.25
N ALA A 1168 34.36 72.94 -9.38
CA ALA A 1168 34.55 71.78 -10.26
C ALA A 1168 35.24 70.61 -9.54
N ILE A 1169 36.30 70.87 -8.77
CA ILE A 1169 37.01 69.88 -7.96
C ILE A 1169 36.13 69.33 -6.82
N LYS A 1170 35.29 70.15 -6.20
CA LYS A 1170 34.36 69.72 -5.14
C LYS A 1170 33.29 68.76 -5.68
N ILE A 1171 32.84 68.96 -6.92
CA ILE A 1171 31.90 68.06 -7.60
C ILE A 1171 32.62 66.77 -8.05
N GLU A 1172 33.84 66.88 -8.58
CA GLU A 1172 34.63 65.75 -9.09
C GLU A 1172 36.07 65.77 -8.54
N PRO A 1173 36.34 65.16 -7.38
CA PRO A 1173 37.64 65.23 -6.69
C PRO A 1173 38.84 64.63 -7.45
N ASN A 1174 38.60 63.92 -8.55
CA ASN A 1174 39.60 63.31 -9.41
C ASN A 1174 39.76 64.03 -10.77
N PHE A 1175 39.22 65.24 -10.92
CA PHE A 1175 39.27 66.01 -12.17
C PHE A 1175 40.65 66.64 -12.41
N ALA A 1176 41.59 65.86 -12.97
CA ALA A 1176 42.98 66.27 -13.22
C ALA A 1176 43.13 67.65 -13.89
N SER A 1177 42.33 67.93 -14.94
CA SER A 1177 42.38 69.23 -15.64
C SER A 1177 41.97 70.41 -14.76
N ALA A 1178 41.03 70.24 -13.81
CA ALA A 1178 40.62 71.32 -12.92
C ALA A 1178 41.74 71.68 -11.92
N PHE A 1179 42.47 70.67 -11.41
CA PHE A 1179 43.70 70.92 -10.65
C PHE A 1179 44.78 71.60 -11.49
N PHE A 1180 44.96 71.19 -12.76
CA PHE A 1180 45.94 71.79 -13.65
C PHE A 1180 45.67 73.29 -13.92
N TYR A 1181 44.45 73.65 -14.32
CA TYR A 1181 44.12 75.05 -14.60
C TYR A 1181 44.07 75.91 -13.35
N LYS A 1182 43.68 75.35 -12.19
CA LYS A 1182 43.84 76.02 -10.88
C LYS A 1182 45.32 76.31 -10.56
N GLY A 1183 46.21 75.36 -10.84
CA GLY A 1183 47.66 75.55 -10.71
C GLY A 1183 48.20 76.65 -11.64
N LEU A 1184 47.68 76.76 -12.88
CA LEU A 1184 48.02 77.85 -13.79
C LEU A 1184 47.54 79.22 -13.28
N ALA A 1185 46.29 79.34 -12.83
CA ALA A 1185 45.78 80.59 -12.26
C ALA A 1185 46.57 81.04 -11.02
N GLN A 1186 46.91 80.11 -10.11
CA GLN A 1186 47.79 80.38 -8.97
C GLN A 1186 49.22 80.78 -9.40
N TYR A 1187 49.78 80.12 -10.43
CA TYR A 1187 51.09 80.45 -10.97
C TYR A 1187 51.10 81.88 -11.55
N ASN A 1188 50.07 82.25 -12.30
CA ASN A 1188 49.91 83.58 -12.88
C ASN A 1188 49.67 84.66 -11.81
N LYS A 1189 49.06 84.30 -10.67
CA LYS A 1189 48.94 85.12 -9.47
C LYS A 1189 50.24 85.21 -8.64
N GLY A 1190 51.27 84.43 -8.97
CA GLY A 1190 52.57 84.39 -8.28
C GLY A 1190 52.64 83.43 -7.08
N GLU A 1191 51.59 82.65 -6.81
CA GLU A 1191 51.54 81.72 -5.68
C GLU A 1191 52.24 80.38 -6.00
N LEU A 1192 53.57 80.42 -6.23
CA LEU A 1192 54.34 79.30 -6.79
C LEU A 1192 54.24 77.98 -6.01
N LYS A 1193 54.07 78.02 -4.67
CA LYS A 1193 53.99 76.81 -3.81
C LYS A 1193 52.62 76.12 -3.87
N THR A 1194 51.52 76.87 -3.92
CA THR A 1194 50.17 76.32 -4.09
C THR A 1194 50.01 75.78 -5.50
N ALA A 1195 50.48 76.54 -6.51
CA ALA A 1195 50.54 76.12 -7.90
C ALA A 1195 51.27 74.77 -8.07
N LEU A 1196 52.46 74.60 -7.47
CA LEU A 1196 53.19 73.33 -7.49
C LEU A 1196 52.36 72.16 -6.93
N THR A 1197 51.61 72.41 -5.85
CA THR A 1197 50.81 71.38 -5.17
C THR A 1197 49.64 70.93 -6.04
N ASP A 1198 48.91 71.87 -6.64
CA ASP A 1198 47.80 71.56 -7.55
C ASP A 1198 48.31 70.92 -8.87
N PHE A 1199 49.47 71.34 -9.41
CA PHE A 1199 50.11 70.66 -10.55
C PHE A 1199 50.57 69.23 -10.23
N GLN A 1200 51.16 69.00 -9.06
CA GLN A 1200 51.52 67.65 -8.61
C GLN A 1200 50.26 66.78 -8.41
N ARG A 1201 49.16 67.37 -7.95
CA ARG A 1201 47.88 66.66 -7.85
C ARG A 1201 47.32 66.28 -9.23
N ALA A 1202 47.38 67.18 -10.21
CA ALA A 1202 47.01 66.89 -11.60
C ALA A 1202 47.88 65.76 -12.19
N LEU A 1203 49.20 65.80 -11.99
CA LEU A 1203 50.13 64.76 -12.43
C LEU A 1203 49.89 63.41 -11.75
N ASN A 1204 49.55 63.39 -10.47
CA ASN A 1204 49.22 62.14 -9.76
C ASN A 1204 47.88 61.53 -10.23
N LEU A 1205 46.97 62.35 -10.75
CA LEU A 1205 45.68 61.90 -11.32
C LEU A 1205 45.79 61.48 -12.80
N ASP A 1206 46.74 62.04 -13.56
CA ASP A 1206 47.08 61.64 -14.93
C ASP A 1206 48.61 61.51 -15.11
N PRO A 1207 49.21 60.38 -14.65
CA PRO A 1207 50.67 60.21 -14.64
C PRO A 1207 51.30 60.11 -16.03
N GLU A 1208 50.55 59.84 -17.09
CA GLU A 1208 51.09 59.73 -18.46
C GLU A 1208 51.13 61.07 -19.20
N ASN A 1209 50.59 62.14 -18.60
CA ASN A 1209 50.57 63.45 -19.22
C ASN A 1209 51.96 64.11 -19.25
N SER A 1210 52.55 64.20 -20.44
CA SER A 1210 53.87 64.78 -20.67
C SER A 1210 53.94 66.28 -20.35
N GLU A 1211 52.84 67.01 -20.48
CA GLU A 1211 52.77 68.44 -20.18
C GLU A 1211 52.82 68.67 -18.66
N TYR A 1212 52.05 67.90 -17.90
CA TYR A 1212 52.05 67.97 -16.43
C TYR A 1212 53.43 67.59 -15.86
N LYS A 1213 54.07 66.54 -16.39
CA LYS A 1213 55.46 66.15 -16.06
C LYS A 1213 56.44 67.30 -16.32
N ARG A 1214 56.34 67.97 -17.46
CA ARG A 1214 57.22 69.09 -17.85
C ARG A 1214 57.06 70.29 -16.91
N ILE A 1215 55.82 70.70 -16.64
CA ILE A 1215 55.52 71.88 -15.81
C ILE A 1215 55.96 71.65 -14.36
N VAL A 1216 55.61 70.51 -13.75
CA VAL A 1216 56.07 70.15 -12.38
C VAL A 1216 57.60 70.13 -12.30
N SER A 1217 58.28 69.61 -13.31
CA SER A 1217 59.75 69.58 -13.36
C SER A 1217 60.36 70.98 -13.46
N SER A 1218 59.83 71.84 -14.33
CA SER A 1218 60.31 73.23 -14.45
C SER A 1218 60.04 74.07 -13.20
N LEU A 1219 58.90 73.87 -12.55
CA LEU A 1219 58.52 74.64 -11.37
C LEU A 1219 59.34 74.22 -10.14
N ASN A 1220 59.61 72.92 -9.99
CA ASN A 1220 60.56 72.40 -9.00
C ASN A 1220 61.99 72.94 -9.21
N ALA A 1221 62.43 73.11 -10.47
CA ALA A 1221 63.74 73.71 -10.76
C ALA A 1221 63.78 75.20 -10.37
N LYS A 1222 62.72 75.96 -10.71
CA LYS A 1222 62.58 77.39 -10.38
C LYS A 1222 62.56 77.62 -8.85
N LEU A 1223 61.75 76.84 -8.12
CA LEU A 1223 61.70 76.90 -6.66
C LEU A 1223 62.99 76.45 -5.96
N LYS A 1224 63.85 75.64 -6.62
CA LYS A 1224 65.21 75.33 -6.14
C LYS A 1224 66.21 76.45 -6.41
N GLN A 1225 66.02 77.25 -7.45
CA GLN A 1225 66.81 78.47 -7.67
C GLN A 1225 66.44 79.56 -6.65
N ASP A 1226 65.15 79.81 -6.42
CA ASP A 1226 64.67 80.78 -5.42
C ASP A 1226 64.96 80.38 -3.95
N ALA A 1227 65.31 79.10 -3.71
CA ALA A 1227 65.69 78.59 -2.39
C ALA A 1227 67.22 78.51 -2.17
N SER A 1228 68.03 79.06 -3.07
CA SER A 1228 69.48 79.15 -2.90
C SER A 1228 69.84 80.40 -2.06
N PRO A 1229 70.54 80.28 -0.92
CA PRO A 1229 70.94 81.46 -0.14
C PRO A 1229 71.93 82.33 -0.92
N PRO A 1230 71.99 83.65 -0.64
CA PRO A 1230 72.96 84.52 -1.28
C PRO A 1230 74.38 84.05 -0.99
N LYS A 1231 75.22 84.01 -2.03
CA LYS A 1231 76.67 83.94 -1.84
C LYS A 1231 77.12 85.27 -1.24
N ASP A 1232 77.67 85.23 -0.04
CA ASP A 1232 78.60 86.26 0.39
C ASP A 1232 79.87 85.64 0.94
N ASN A 1233 80.97 86.39 0.88
CA ASN A 1233 82.29 85.98 1.31
C ASN A 1233 82.59 86.51 2.71
N GLY A 1234 83.35 85.74 3.49
CA GLY A 1234 84.29 86.33 4.46
C GLY A 1234 84.00 86.10 5.95
N SER A 1235 85.10 85.85 6.66
CA SER A 1235 85.33 85.81 8.12
C SER A 1235 84.40 84.94 8.97
#